data_AF-A0A0F8D5I0-F1
#
_entry.id   AF-A0A0F8D5I0-F1
#
_cell.length_a   1.000
_cell.length_b   1.000
_cell.length_c   1.000
_cell.angle_alpha   90.00
_cell.angle_beta   90.00
_cell.angle_gamma   90.00
#
_symmetry.space_group_name_H-M   'P 1'
#
loop_
_entity.id
_entity.type
_entity.pdbx_description
1 polymer ?
#
loop_
_entity_poly.entity_id
_entity_poly.type
_entity_poly.pdbx_seq_one_letter_code
_entity_poly.pdbx_strand_id
1 'polypeptide(L)'
;MSKECPDCHGRGYEVISTDVCPLCKGKGKSKSVDFMKISETEIDSLLKNGAVCEKCKGKGIIEVTRSCEACEGLGKIYTCKVCGVRINELQDADEEICSSCSRSQHVYALDESCDLKDVEAGKLYHGIVSSIASFGVFVDLNPHVRGLMHSSNVGVQPEVRSAVIVLVKSIKAGGKLDLIPQTLTKYETIELEKELPLKSSAEIDTSMKGRLVRIEGEVIQVKQTSGPTIFTIGDEGGFIPCAAFESAGKRSYPHIDAGMIVSITGEVTPRDEQVQIEVMSMKLLTGEKEAAVKSRVERVIEEKATPADIPFLVESDIMEKLKPKMLHVAKEIKKAILHSTPIILRHHADADGITSAIAIERAILPLITEIGGADAEYYFYKRAPSKAPFYELADVTRDISFALEDCARHGQKMPLVILVDNGSTEEDVPSMRQAQVYGIDMLVVDHHHPDDIVDQYLIGHANPAHVGGDFGVTAGMLCAEIARMINPSISDAIKHLPAVSAVGDRSEAPEAGRYISLVSDRYTLEELKEMALALDYEQFWLKFSSGKGIIDDILDLGDHKIHKNLVSLLCEQANTMIKEQLEICLFNVKSQKLSNGTIMNVIDVENYAQKFTFPPPGKTSGEVHDVLTKRNPGKPVVTLGYGPDFAVIRSKGLLMNIPRIVRELREEVKGAGVSGGGHLVVGSIKFVEGMRTEVLSKLAEKIASTEVEY
;
A
#
# COMPACT_ATOMS: atom_id res chain seq x y z
N MET A 1 45.13 -0.86 19.40
CA MET A 1 45.13 -0.43 20.83
C MET A 1 45.95 -1.44 21.60
N SER A 2 47.23 -1.17 21.81
CA SER A 2 48.09 -1.99 22.66
C SER A 2 47.68 -1.86 24.12
N LYS A 3 47.53 -2.99 24.82
CA LYS A 3 47.30 -3.03 26.28
C LYS A 3 48.56 -3.56 26.95
N GLU A 4 48.90 -3.02 28.12
CA GLU A 4 49.98 -3.59 28.94
C GLU A 4 49.67 -5.05 29.24
N CYS A 5 50.69 -5.89 29.12
CA CYS A 5 50.55 -7.30 29.44
C CYS A 5 50.22 -7.42 30.95
N PRO A 6 49.08 -8.02 31.31
CA PRO A 6 48.65 -8.13 32.71
C PRO A 6 49.59 -9.01 33.53
N ASP A 7 50.28 -9.96 32.90
CA ASP A 7 51.11 -10.96 33.60
C ASP A 7 52.51 -10.44 33.95
N CYS A 8 53.10 -9.61 33.09
CA CYS A 8 54.40 -8.99 33.37
C CYS A 8 54.32 -7.51 33.78
N HIS A 9 53.11 -6.92 33.80
CA HIS A 9 52.86 -5.50 34.07
C HIS A 9 53.77 -4.57 33.24
N GLY A 10 53.84 -4.82 31.92
CA GLY A 10 54.66 -4.00 31.02
C GLY A 10 56.16 -4.33 30.97
N ARG A 11 56.67 -5.23 31.83
CA ARG A 11 58.12 -5.50 31.92
C ARG A 11 58.68 -6.38 30.82
N GLY A 12 57.85 -7.22 30.19
CA GLY A 12 58.27 -8.19 29.18
C GLY A 12 58.97 -9.45 29.73
N TYR A 13 59.30 -9.48 31.02
CA TYR A 13 59.93 -10.61 31.70
C TYR A 13 59.37 -10.82 33.10
N GLU A 14 59.51 -12.04 33.60
CA GLU A 14 59.20 -12.45 34.96
C GLU A 14 60.49 -12.75 35.73
N VAL A 15 60.56 -12.31 36.99
CA VAL A 15 61.68 -12.62 37.88
C VAL A 15 61.44 -14.00 38.48
N ILE A 16 62.27 -14.98 38.12
CA ILE A 16 62.17 -16.38 38.56
C ILE A 16 62.78 -16.55 39.95
N SER A 17 63.91 -15.89 40.21
CA SER A 17 64.57 -15.91 41.52
C SER A 17 65.38 -14.65 41.75
N THR A 18 65.61 -14.34 43.02
CA THR A 18 66.52 -13.29 43.46
C THR A 18 67.69 -13.96 44.17
N ASP A 19 68.83 -13.98 43.51
CA ASP A 19 70.03 -14.59 44.06
C ASP A 19 70.86 -13.55 44.80
N VAL A 20 71.44 -13.96 45.94
CA VAL A 20 72.35 -13.12 46.70
C VAL A 20 73.58 -12.83 45.84
N CYS A 21 73.88 -11.55 45.62
CA CYS A 21 74.97 -11.15 44.74
C CYS A 21 76.29 -11.80 45.20
N PRO A 22 76.93 -12.65 44.38
CA PRO A 22 78.06 -13.47 44.83
C PRO A 22 79.30 -12.64 45.16
N LEU A 23 79.42 -11.43 44.59
CA LEU A 23 80.55 -10.53 44.82
C LEU A 23 80.49 -9.78 46.15
N CYS A 24 79.31 -9.32 46.57
CA CYS A 24 79.14 -8.61 47.84
C CYS A 24 78.51 -9.46 48.95
N LYS A 25 78.13 -10.71 48.63
CA LYS A 25 77.43 -11.65 49.53
C LYS A 25 76.26 -10.99 50.26
N GLY A 26 75.42 -10.25 49.52
CA GLY A 26 74.23 -9.60 50.07
C GLY A 26 74.43 -8.21 50.64
N LYS A 27 75.68 -7.72 50.79
CA LYS A 27 75.95 -6.44 51.48
C LYS A 27 75.88 -5.20 50.59
N GLY A 28 75.80 -5.36 49.27
CA GLY A 28 75.74 -4.25 48.30
C GLY A 28 77.03 -3.42 48.18
N LYS A 29 78.08 -3.72 48.96
CA LYS A 29 79.34 -2.94 49.05
C LYS A 29 80.56 -3.79 48.67
N SER A 30 81.53 -3.21 47.95
CA SER A 30 82.78 -3.87 47.57
C SER A 30 83.83 -3.79 48.69
N LYS A 31 84.67 -4.83 48.82
CA LYS A 31 85.68 -4.96 49.91
C LYS A 31 87.09 -4.48 49.55
N SER A 32 87.34 -4.12 48.30
CA SER A 32 88.65 -3.66 47.82
C SER A 32 88.44 -2.48 46.90
N VAL A 33 89.01 -1.34 47.26
CA VAL A 33 88.97 -0.10 46.48
C VAL A 33 90.39 0.19 46.02
N ASP A 34 90.58 0.37 44.73
CA ASP A 34 91.86 0.73 44.12
C ASP A 34 91.99 2.25 44.09
N PHE A 35 92.91 2.80 44.91
CA PHE A 35 92.97 4.23 45.24
C PHE A 35 93.51 5.12 44.11
N MET A 36 94.05 4.57 43.01
CA MET A 36 94.63 5.36 41.92
C MET A 36 93.64 5.89 40.88
N LYS A 37 92.33 5.59 40.98
CA LYS A 37 91.33 5.93 39.94
C LYS A 37 90.24 6.92 40.37
N ILE A 38 90.35 7.55 41.53
CA ILE A 38 89.24 8.30 42.13
C ILE A 38 89.54 9.81 42.09
N SER A 39 88.55 10.60 41.65
CA SER A 39 88.63 12.06 41.60
C SER A 39 88.42 12.69 42.99
N GLU A 40 88.97 13.89 43.24
CA GLU A 40 88.92 14.57 44.56
C GLU A 40 87.49 14.72 45.12
N THR A 41 86.49 14.83 44.26
CA THR A 41 85.07 14.96 44.63
C THR A 41 84.41 13.65 45.06
N GLU A 42 84.96 12.50 44.65
CA GLU A 42 84.42 11.18 44.98
C GLU A 42 84.95 10.63 46.31
N ILE A 43 86.09 11.14 46.80
CA ILE A 43 86.74 10.74 48.07
C ILE A 43 85.82 11.01 49.27
N ASP A 44 85.13 12.16 49.27
CA ASP A 44 84.27 12.58 50.40
C ASP A 44 82.97 11.74 50.49
N SER A 45 82.50 11.21 49.35
CA SER A 45 81.37 10.27 49.29
C SER A 45 81.75 8.84 49.71
N LEU A 46 83.00 8.45 49.41
CA LEU A 46 83.53 7.11 49.68
C LEU A 46 83.82 6.89 51.17
N LEU A 47 84.30 7.92 51.85
CA LEU A 47 84.54 7.93 53.30
C LEU A 47 83.24 7.84 54.12
N LYS A 48 82.12 8.36 53.61
CA LYS A 48 80.82 8.34 54.31
C LYS A 48 80.00 7.07 54.08
N ASN A 49 79.99 6.51 52.86
CA ASN A 49 79.03 5.45 52.51
C ASN A 49 79.64 4.12 52.02
N GLY A 50 80.95 4.06 51.73
CA GLY A 50 81.64 2.87 51.21
C GLY A 50 81.34 2.59 49.74
N ALA A 51 82.27 1.90 49.05
CA ALA A 51 82.17 1.63 47.61
C ALA A 51 81.02 0.66 47.26
N VAL A 52 80.21 1.05 46.26
CA VAL A 52 79.04 0.28 45.80
C VAL A 52 79.48 -0.90 44.95
N CYS A 53 78.90 -2.09 45.16
CA CYS A 53 79.23 -3.28 44.39
C CYS A 53 78.76 -3.13 42.92
N GLU A 54 79.69 -3.16 41.97
CA GLU A 54 79.41 -2.96 40.54
C GLU A 54 78.41 -3.97 39.96
N LYS A 55 78.48 -5.24 40.40
CA LYS A 55 77.67 -6.33 39.82
C LYS A 55 76.20 -6.29 40.22
N CYS A 56 75.87 -5.82 41.42
CA CYS A 56 74.47 -5.65 41.85
C CYS A 56 74.05 -4.19 41.98
N LYS A 57 74.90 -3.25 41.55
CA LYS A 57 74.70 -1.78 41.66
C LYS A 57 74.14 -1.36 43.02
N GLY A 58 74.66 -1.94 44.11
CA GLY A 58 74.26 -1.60 45.48
C GLY A 58 73.07 -2.35 46.07
N LYS A 59 72.32 -3.14 45.29
CA LYS A 59 71.11 -3.83 45.79
C LYS A 59 71.38 -5.08 46.62
N GLY A 60 72.58 -5.66 46.56
CA GLY A 60 72.92 -6.89 47.29
C GLY A 60 72.37 -8.19 46.68
N ILE A 61 71.44 -8.10 45.73
CA ILE A 61 70.78 -9.23 45.05
C ILE A 61 70.81 -9.03 43.53
N ILE A 62 70.76 -10.12 42.77
CA ILE A 62 70.69 -10.16 41.30
C ILE A 62 69.42 -10.93 40.93
N GLU A 63 68.58 -10.33 40.09
CA GLU A 63 67.34 -10.94 39.61
C GLU A 63 67.63 -11.83 38.39
N VAL A 64 67.21 -13.10 38.46
CA VAL A 64 67.25 -14.03 37.33
C VAL A 64 65.88 -13.99 36.66
N THR A 65 65.83 -13.62 35.39
CA THR A 65 64.59 -13.35 34.66
C THR A 65 64.35 -14.36 33.53
N ARG A 66 63.07 -14.66 33.24
CA ARG A 66 62.62 -15.31 31.99
C ARG A 66 61.76 -14.36 31.19
N SER A 67 61.77 -14.50 29.85
CA SER A 67 60.80 -13.82 28.99
C SER A 67 59.38 -14.22 29.40
N CYS A 68 58.48 -13.24 29.48
CA CYS A 68 57.08 -13.48 29.81
C CYS A 68 56.43 -14.30 28.69
N GLU A 69 55.92 -15.48 29.03
CA GLU A 69 55.25 -16.38 28.07
C GLU A 69 53.99 -15.73 27.49
N ALA A 70 53.29 -14.93 28.29
CA ALA A 70 52.04 -14.30 27.90
C ALA A 70 52.18 -13.10 26.96
N CYS A 71 53.37 -12.52 26.78
CA CYS A 71 53.61 -11.46 25.78
C CYS A 71 54.85 -11.70 24.93
N GLU A 72 55.45 -12.90 25.02
CA GLU A 72 56.65 -13.32 24.30
C GLU A 72 57.80 -12.28 24.36
N GLY A 73 57.94 -11.59 25.50
CA GLY A 73 58.99 -10.57 25.68
C GLY A 73 58.60 -9.12 25.33
N LEU A 74 57.45 -8.88 24.69
CA LEU A 74 57.08 -7.55 24.16
C LEU A 74 56.56 -6.55 25.22
N GLY A 75 56.19 -7.00 26.42
CA GLY A 75 55.64 -6.18 27.51
C GLY A 75 54.20 -5.66 27.27
N LYS A 76 53.72 -5.65 26.02
CA LYS A 76 52.36 -5.28 25.63
C LYS A 76 51.73 -6.36 24.76
N ILE A 77 50.41 -6.49 24.83
CA ILE A 77 49.63 -7.32 23.92
C ILE A 77 49.14 -6.43 22.79
N TYR A 78 49.64 -6.69 21.59
CA TYR A 78 49.27 -5.97 20.38
C TYR A 78 48.12 -6.69 19.68
N THR A 79 47.04 -5.98 19.40
CA THR A 79 45.91 -6.44 18.58
C THR A 79 45.83 -5.61 17.32
N CYS A 80 45.63 -6.27 16.18
CA CYS A 80 45.50 -5.60 14.90
C CYS A 80 44.30 -4.66 14.92
N LYS A 81 44.53 -3.40 14.53
CA LYS A 81 43.47 -2.38 14.45
C LYS A 81 42.35 -2.73 13.46
N VAL A 82 42.61 -3.59 12.48
CA VAL A 82 41.68 -3.93 11.39
C VAL A 82 40.85 -5.17 11.72
N CYS A 83 41.45 -6.27 12.16
CA CYS A 83 40.75 -7.54 12.37
C CYS A 83 40.63 -7.98 13.84
N GLY A 84 41.23 -7.24 14.78
CA GLY A 84 41.21 -7.58 16.21
C GLY A 84 42.07 -8.78 16.62
N VAL A 85 42.72 -9.48 15.68
CA VAL A 85 43.58 -10.63 15.95
C VAL A 85 44.90 -10.20 16.59
N ARG A 86 45.43 -11.04 17.47
CA ARG A 86 46.68 -10.83 18.21
C ARG A 86 47.91 -10.87 17.28
N ILE A 87 48.83 -9.91 17.45
CA ILE A 87 50.09 -9.80 16.70
C ILE A 87 51.20 -10.39 17.57
N ASN A 88 51.88 -11.43 17.09
CA ASN A 88 52.96 -12.11 17.81
C ASN A 88 54.36 -11.61 17.41
N GLU A 89 54.52 -11.10 16.18
CA GLU A 89 55.78 -10.50 15.69
C GLU A 89 55.49 -9.11 15.09
N LEU A 90 56.10 -8.06 15.65
CA LEU A 90 56.05 -6.70 15.09
C LEU A 90 57.24 -6.52 14.14
N GLN A 91 56.96 -6.24 12.86
CA GLN A 91 57.99 -5.79 11.91
C GLN A 91 58.29 -4.30 12.09
N ASP A 92 57.28 -3.51 12.44
CA ASP A 92 57.39 -2.08 12.72
C ASP A 92 56.48 -1.70 13.89
N ALA A 93 57.01 -0.96 14.88
CA ALA A 93 56.30 -0.66 16.13
C ALA A 93 55.14 0.33 15.96
N ASP A 94 55.15 1.12 14.88
CA ASP A 94 54.24 2.23 14.67
C ASP A 94 52.94 1.86 13.92
N GLU A 95 52.89 0.74 13.18
CA GLU A 95 51.75 0.44 12.31
C GLU A 95 50.63 -0.37 12.98
N GLU A 96 50.91 -1.21 13.99
CA GLU A 96 49.91 -2.07 14.70
C GLU A 96 48.94 -2.84 13.74
N ILE A 97 49.40 -3.27 12.55
CA ILE A 97 48.63 -4.04 11.56
C ILE A 97 49.26 -5.43 11.35
N CYS A 98 48.44 -6.49 11.27
CA CYS A 98 48.95 -7.85 11.04
C CYS A 98 49.31 -8.08 9.56
N SER A 99 50.22 -9.03 9.31
CA SER A 99 50.74 -9.37 7.98
C SER A 99 49.69 -9.86 6.97
N SER A 100 48.51 -10.28 7.43
CA SER A 100 47.35 -10.61 6.58
C SER A 100 46.50 -9.38 6.23
N CYS A 101 46.28 -8.45 7.17
CA CYS A 101 45.52 -7.22 6.90
C CYS A 101 46.32 -6.18 6.13
N SER A 102 47.66 -6.24 6.15
CA SER A 102 48.48 -5.47 5.21
C SER A 102 48.31 -5.95 3.76
N ARG A 103 47.62 -7.07 3.52
CA ARG A 103 47.46 -7.72 2.20
C ARG A 103 46.03 -7.74 1.63
N SER A 104 45.01 -7.22 2.32
CA SER A 104 43.68 -7.03 1.74
C SER A 104 43.52 -5.60 1.23
N GLN A 105 43.87 -5.35 -0.04
CA GLN A 105 43.65 -4.06 -0.67
C GLN A 105 42.18 -3.93 -1.10
N HIS A 106 41.59 -2.77 -0.87
CA HIS A 106 40.26 -2.43 -1.40
C HIS A 106 40.42 -1.85 -2.80
N VAL A 107 39.61 -2.34 -3.74
CA VAL A 107 39.51 -1.80 -5.10
C VAL A 107 38.13 -1.18 -5.27
N TYR A 108 38.08 0.09 -5.64
CA TYR A 108 36.83 0.82 -5.75
C TYR A 108 36.20 0.62 -7.13
N ALA A 109 34.93 0.24 -7.18
CA ALA A 109 34.13 0.29 -8.40
C ALA A 109 33.36 1.63 -8.39
N LEU A 110 33.65 2.50 -9.35
CA LEU A 110 33.05 3.84 -9.39
C LEU A 110 31.65 3.74 -10.02
N ASP A 111 30.61 4.18 -9.29
CA ASP A 111 29.24 4.25 -9.80
C ASP A 111 29.14 5.24 -10.98
N GLU A 112 28.15 5.06 -11.87
CA GLU A 112 27.95 5.93 -13.03
C GLU A 112 27.63 7.38 -12.64
N SER A 113 27.07 7.62 -11.45
CA SER A 113 26.80 8.98 -10.96
C SER A 113 28.06 9.76 -10.55
N CYS A 114 29.15 9.08 -10.23
CA CYS A 114 30.38 9.68 -9.70
C CYS A 114 31.12 10.53 -10.75
N ASP A 115 31.71 11.64 -10.30
CA ASP A 115 32.57 12.48 -11.11
C ASP A 115 34.01 12.53 -10.59
N LEU A 116 34.86 13.34 -11.20
CA LEU A 116 36.28 13.48 -10.85
C LEU A 116 36.53 13.87 -9.38
N LYS A 117 35.56 14.50 -8.70
CA LYS A 117 35.69 14.91 -7.29
C LYS A 117 35.57 13.74 -6.33
N ASP A 118 34.92 12.66 -6.76
CA ASP A 118 34.71 11.45 -5.97
C ASP A 118 35.94 10.53 -6.04
N VAL A 119 36.91 10.83 -6.91
CA VAL A 119 38.15 10.06 -7.06
C VAL A 119 39.26 10.64 -6.21
N GLU A 120 39.86 9.81 -5.36
CA GLU A 120 41.03 10.16 -4.56
C GLU A 120 42.32 9.54 -5.09
N ALA A 121 43.42 10.30 -5.01
CA ALA A 121 44.76 9.80 -5.27
C ALA A 121 45.21 8.82 -4.18
N GLY A 122 45.93 7.76 -4.59
CA GLY A 122 46.39 6.69 -3.71
C GLY A 122 45.44 5.50 -3.57
N LYS A 123 44.20 5.60 -4.09
CA LYS A 123 43.22 4.51 -4.12
C LYS A 123 43.26 3.72 -5.44
N LEU A 124 42.84 2.45 -5.37
CA LEU A 124 42.76 1.53 -6.51
C LEU A 124 41.34 1.52 -7.06
N TYR A 125 41.17 1.54 -8.38
CA TYR A 125 39.86 1.51 -9.01
C TYR A 125 39.80 0.44 -10.09
N HIS A 126 38.60 -0.11 -10.30
CA HIS A 126 38.28 -0.85 -11.52
C HIS A 126 38.15 0.12 -12.69
N GLY A 127 38.58 -0.29 -13.87
CA GLY A 127 38.41 0.49 -15.09
C GLY A 127 38.43 -0.38 -16.34
N ILE A 128 37.96 0.18 -17.45
CA ILE A 128 37.90 -0.48 -18.75
C ILE A 128 38.76 0.30 -19.74
N VAL A 129 39.62 -0.40 -20.48
CA VAL A 129 40.45 0.24 -21.52
C VAL A 129 39.56 0.78 -22.64
N SER A 130 39.52 2.10 -22.83
CA SER A 130 38.69 2.75 -23.84
C SER A 130 39.40 2.96 -25.17
N SER A 131 40.67 3.36 -25.13
CA SER A 131 41.48 3.55 -26.35
C SER A 131 42.98 3.48 -26.06
N ILE A 132 43.77 3.18 -27.09
CA ILE A 132 45.23 3.04 -27.01
C ILE A 132 45.86 4.06 -27.94
N ALA A 133 46.80 4.85 -27.41
CA ALA A 133 47.59 5.83 -28.15
C ALA A 133 49.09 5.52 -28.02
N SER A 134 49.92 6.15 -28.85
CA SER A 134 51.38 5.95 -28.84
C SER A 134 52.05 6.35 -27.51
N PHE A 135 51.44 7.26 -26.75
CA PHE A 135 51.97 7.76 -25.48
C PHE A 135 51.29 7.17 -24.24
N GLY A 136 50.26 6.32 -24.40
CA GLY A 136 49.57 5.72 -23.26
C GLY A 136 48.22 5.10 -23.60
N VAL A 137 47.62 4.47 -22.60
CA VAL A 137 46.32 3.77 -22.68
C VAL A 137 45.29 4.56 -21.88
N PHE A 138 44.16 4.90 -22.49
CA PHE A 138 43.05 5.53 -21.79
C PHE A 138 42.17 4.47 -21.13
N VAL A 139 41.85 4.70 -19.86
CA VAL A 139 41.02 3.81 -19.05
C VAL A 139 39.87 4.61 -18.49
N ASP A 140 38.66 4.11 -18.71
CA ASP A 140 37.42 4.68 -18.22
C ASP A 140 37.11 3.99 -16.88
N LEU A 141 37.13 4.74 -15.78
CA LEU A 141 36.75 4.25 -14.45
C LEU A 141 35.23 4.11 -14.35
N ASN A 142 34.50 5.01 -15.03
CA ASN A 142 33.07 4.95 -15.32
C ASN A 142 32.83 5.73 -16.65
N PRO A 143 31.58 5.89 -17.14
CA PRO A 143 31.29 6.62 -18.39
C PRO A 143 31.77 8.09 -18.45
N HIS A 144 32.03 8.72 -17.30
CA HIS A 144 32.34 10.16 -17.20
C HIS A 144 33.77 10.45 -16.71
N VAL A 145 34.44 9.48 -16.11
CA VAL A 145 35.77 9.61 -15.49
C VAL A 145 36.77 8.78 -16.26
N ARG A 146 37.62 9.46 -17.03
CA ARG A 146 38.69 8.86 -17.83
C ARG A 146 40.06 9.24 -17.28
N GLY A 147 40.93 8.26 -17.15
CA GLY A 147 42.34 8.45 -16.85
C GLY A 147 43.27 7.94 -17.94
N LEU A 148 44.55 8.29 -17.80
CA LEU A 148 45.61 7.87 -18.72
C LEU A 148 46.65 7.04 -17.97
N MET A 149 46.88 5.82 -18.45
CA MET A 149 48.04 5.02 -18.10
C MET A 149 49.18 5.35 -19.07
N HIS A 150 50.23 5.99 -18.58
CA HIS A 150 51.38 6.36 -19.42
C HIS A 150 52.12 5.11 -19.92
N SER A 151 52.62 5.12 -21.16
CA SER A 151 53.27 3.94 -21.78
C SER A 151 54.45 3.40 -20.98
N SER A 152 55.16 4.26 -20.25
CA SER A 152 56.24 3.89 -19.34
C SER A 152 55.83 2.98 -18.18
N ASN A 153 54.55 2.96 -17.83
CA ASN A 153 53.99 2.17 -16.72
C ASN A 153 53.30 0.89 -17.23
N VAL A 154 53.21 0.70 -18.54
CA VAL A 154 52.48 -0.41 -19.18
C VAL A 154 53.49 -1.45 -19.63
N GLY A 155 53.66 -2.52 -18.84
CA GLY A 155 54.57 -3.63 -19.19
C GLY A 155 54.07 -4.47 -20.37
N VAL A 156 52.77 -4.79 -20.39
CA VAL A 156 52.08 -5.49 -21.48
C VAL A 156 50.93 -4.60 -21.93
N GLN A 157 50.80 -4.34 -23.24
CA GLN A 157 49.70 -3.53 -23.74
C GLN A 157 48.36 -4.28 -23.57
N PRO A 158 47.40 -3.71 -22.83
CA PRO A 158 46.08 -4.31 -22.65
C PRO A 158 45.23 -4.11 -23.92
N GLU A 159 44.29 -5.01 -24.15
CA GLU A 159 43.36 -4.92 -25.29
C GLU A 159 42.26 -3.88 -25.03
N VAL A 160 41.73 -3.27 -26.09
CA VAL A 160 40.58 -2.36 -25.98
C VAL A 160 39.38 -3.14 -25.44
N ARG A 161 38.66 -2.56 -24.48
CA ARG A 161 37.58 -3.16 -23.67
C ARG A 161 38.00 -4.18 -22.61
N SER A 162 39.30 -4.35 -22.35
CA SER A 162 39.75 -5.19 -21.23
C SER A 162 39.55 -4.50 -19.88
N ALA A 163 39.17 -5.27 -18.87
CA ALA A 163 39.06 -4.82 -17.48
C ALA A 163 40.45 -4.76 -16.83
N VAL A 164 40.74 -3.67 -16.14
CA VAL A 164 42.03 -3.41 -15.49
C VAL A 164 41.82 -2.81 -14.10
N ILE A 165 42.75 -3.10 -13.18
CA ILE A 165 42.82 -2.44 -11.87
C ILE A 165 43.91 -1.37 -11.95
N VAL A 166 43.57 -0.15 -11.56
CA VAL A 166 44.46 1.01 -11.69
C VAL A 166 44.57 1.78 -10.38
N LEU A 167 45.79 2.11 -9.99
CA LEU A 167 46.08 3.06 -8.91
C LEU A 167 46.04 4.47 -9.46
N VAL A 168 45.26 5.35 -8.82
CA VAL A 168 45.27 6.78 -9.15
C VAL A 168 46.51 7.40 -8.51
N LYS A 169 47.56 7.64 -9.29
CA LYS A 169 48.82 8.22 -8.79
C LYS A 169 48.65 9.68 -8.40
N SER A 170 48.01 10.45 -9.26
CA SER A 170 47.82 11.89 -9.07
C SER A 170 46.70 12.42 -9.96
N ILE A 171 46.06 13.49 -9.50
CA ILE A 171 45.04 14.24 -10.23
C ILE A 171 45.68 15.55 -10.66
N LYS A 172 45.93 15.73 -11.97
CA LYS A 172 46.61 16.91 -12.52
C LYS A 172 45.66 18.09 -12.67
N ALA A 173 46.22 19.30 -12.70
CA ALA A 173 45.47 20.53 -13.00
C ALA A 173 44.70 20.38 -14.33
N GLY A 174 43.38 20.58 -14.30
CA GLY A 174 42.48 20.34 -15.43
C GLY A 174 41.76 18.98 -15.44
N GLY A 175 41.80 18.22 -14.34
CA GLY A 175 40.97 17.00 -14.17
C GLY A 175 41.52 15.75 -14.87
N LYS A 176 42.80 15.74 -15.24
CA LYS A 176 43.43 14.58 -15.88
C LYS A 176 44.00 13.62 -14.83
N LEU A 177 43.54 12.37 -14.84
CA LEU A 177 44.01 11.32 -13.94
C LEU A 177 45.24 10.61 -14.51
N ASP A 178 46.29 10.49 -13.69
CA ASP A 178 47.48 9.68 -14.00
C ASP A 178 47.35 8.32 -13.31
N LEU A 179 47.30 7.26 -14.12
CA LEU A 179 46.97 5.91 -13.67
C LEU A 179 48.18 4.98 -13.76
N ILE A 180 48.31 4.09 -12.78
CA ILE A 180 49.31 3.02 -12.77
C ILE A 180 48.59 1.67 -12.74
N PRO A 181 48.85 0.74 -13.68
CA PRO A 181 48.26 -0.58 -13.63
C PRO A 181 48.74 -1.35 -12.41
N GLN A 182 47.82 -2.08 -11.78
CA GLN A 182 48.12 -2.97 -10.67
C GLN A 182 47.53 -4.35 -10.93
N THR A 183 48.28 -5.39 -10.57
CA THR A 183 47.82 -6.78 -10.70
C THR A 183 47.62 -7.34 -9.30
N LEU A 184 46.36 -7.55 -8.92
CA LEU A 184 45.98 -8.05 -7.60
C LEU A 184 45.32 -9.41 -7.72
N THR A 185 45.75 -10.35 -6.87
CA THR A 185 45.20 -11.71 -6.81
C THR A 185 44.16 -11.88 -5.70
N LYS A 186 44.16 -11.01 -4.69
CA LYS A 186 43.18 -10.95 -3.61
C LYS A 186 42.88 -9.50 -3.27
N TYR A 187 41.63 -9.10 -3.41
CA TYR A 187 41.14 -7.78 -3.05
C TYR A 187 39.64 -7.87 -2.74
N GLU A 188 39.14 -6.85 -2.05
CA GLU A 188 37.71 -6.66 -1.83
C GLU A 188 37.25 -5.46 -2.66
N THR A 189 36.16 -5.62 -3.41
CA THR A 189 35.60 -4.52 -4.19
C THR A 189 34.67 -3.70 -3.32
N ILE A 190 34.89 -2.38 -3.25
CA ILE A 190 33.97 -1.44 -2.61
C ILE A 190 33.30 -0.63 -3.71
N GLU A 191 31.97 -0.66 -3.80
CA GLU A 191 31.26 0.27 -4.68
C GLU A 191 31.29 1.68 -4.10
N LEU A 192 31.77 2.64 -4.89
CA LEU A 192 31.80 4.05 -4.51
C LEU A 192 30.67 4.78 -5.23
N GLU A 193 29.72 5.28 -4.45
CA GLU A 193 28.60 6.09 -4.90
C GLU A 193 28.85 7.57 -4.64
N LYS A 194 28.21 8.42 -5.43
CA LYS A 194 28.24 9.86 -5.21
C LYS A 194 27.45 10.21 -3.94
N GLU A 195 28.10 10.91 -3.02
CA GLU A 195 27.40 11.46 -1.86
C GLU A 195 26.54 12.66 -2.31
N LEU A 196 25.24 12.40 -2.46
CA LEU A 196 24.22 13.40 -2.69
C LEU A 196 23.23 13.42 -1.53
N PRO A 197 22.77 14.61 -1.10
CA PRO A 197 21.68 14.68 -0.14
C PRO A 197 20.43 14.05 -0.74
N LEU A 198 19.74 13.24 0.07
CA LEU A 198 18.44 12.71 -0.29
C LEU A 198 17.47 13.86 -0.51
N LYS A 199 16.70 13.80 -1.60
CA LYS A 199 15.60 14.72 -1.88
C LYS A 199 14.29 13.97 -2.01
N SER A 200 13.23 14.62 -1.56
CA SER A 200 11.85 14.20 -1.84
C SER A 200 11.41 14.72 -3.21
N SER A 201 10.58 13.96 -3.92
CA SER A 201 9.99 14.36 -5.21
C SER A 201 9.26 15.70 -5.15
N ALA A 202 8.67 16.06 -4.00
CA ALA A 202 8.00 17.35 -3.80
C ALA A 202 8.96 18.56 -3.82
N GLU A 203 10.26 18.34 -3.63
CA GLU A 203 11.30 19.37 -3.71
C GLU A 203 11.94 19.48 -5.11
N ILE A 204 11.50 18.66 -6.07
CA ILE A 204 12.08 18.59 -7.41
C ILE A 204 11.12 19.29 -8.38
N ASP A 205 11.54 20.46 -8.84
CA ASP A 205 10.80 21.27 -9.80
C ASP A 205 11.62 21.55 -11.07
N THR A 206 11.01 22.25 -12.02
CA THR A 206 11.65 22.63 -13.29
C THR A 206 12.85 23.57 -13.11
N SER A 207 12.99 24.26 -11.97
CA SER A 207 14.15 25.12 -11.67
C SER A 207 15.42 24.30 -11.40
N MET A 208 15.26 23.00 -11.08
CA MET A 208 16.37 22.08 -10.86
C MET A 208 16.88 21.40 -12.14
N LYS A 209 16.44 21.84 -13.33
CA LYS A 209 16.90 21.30 -14.61
C LYS A 209 18.43 21.17 -14.67
N GLY A 210 18.90 19.98 -15.01
CA GLY A 210 20.31 19.64 -15.15
C GLY A 210 21.06 19.40 -13.84
N ARG A 211 20.38 19.44 -12.69
CA ARG A 211 20.98 19.07 -11.41
C ARG A 211 20.89 17.57 -11.19
N LEU A 212 21.96 17.01 -10.64
CA LEU A 212 21.95 15.66 -10.10
C LEU A 212 21.23 15.62 -8.76
N VAL A 213 20.32 14.67 -8.62
CA VAL A 213 19.55 14.42 -7.41
C VAL A 213 19.62 12.94 -7.04
N ARG A 214 19.47 12.65 -5.75
CA ARG A 214 19.29 11.30 -5.22
C ARG A 214 17.94 11.20 -4.53
N ILE A 215 17.16 10.21 -4.90
CA ILE A 215 15.85 9.90 -4.30
C ILE A 215 15.81 8.44 -3.87
N GLU A 216 14.95 8.13 -2.91
CA GLU A 216 14.67 6.76 -2.46
C GLU A 216 13.15 6.58 -2.39
N GLY A 217 12.62 5.48 -2.92
CA GLY A 217 11.18 5.24 -2.93
C GLY A 217 10.79 3.85 -3.43
N GLU A 218 9.49 3.56 -3.38
CA GLU A 218 8.90 2.35 -3.94
C GLU A 218 8.70 2.50 -5.45
N VAL A 219 9.05 1.48 -6.22
CA VAL A 219 8.69 1.40 -7.63
C VAL A 219 7.20 1.09 -7.73
N ILE A 220 6.41 2.07 -8.14
CA ILE A 220 4.95 1.94 -8.23
C ILE A 220 4.56 1.28 -9.56
N GLN A 221 5.24 1.66 -10.64
CA GLN A 221 4.94 1.15 -11.98
C GLN A 221 6.22 1.06 -12.81
N VAL A 222 6.29 0.04 -13.67
CA VAL A 222 7.32 -0.09 -14.70
C VAL A 222 6.64 -0.12 -16.07
N LYS A 223 6.85 0.92 -16.88
CA LYS A 223 6.30 1.05 -18.23
C LYS A 223 7.41 0.97 -19.26
N GLN A 224 7.42 -0.10 -20.05
CA GLN A 224 8.31 -0.22 -21.19
C GLN A 224 7.76 0.60 -22.37
N THR A 225 8.56 1.54 -22.88
CA THR A 225 8.23 2.28 -24.10
C THR A 225 9.07 1.80 -25.29
N SER A 226 8.85 2.37 -26.48
CA SER A 226 9.72 2.15 -27.63
C SER A 226 11.14 2.70 -27.44
N GLY A 227 11.34 3.61 -26.47
CA GLY A 227 12.63 4.16 -26.07
C GLY A 227 13.03 3.70 -24.66
N PRO A 228 13.06 4.59 -23.66
CA PRO A 228 13.44 4.24 -22.29
C PRO A 228 12.38 3.40 -21.57
N THR A 229 12.82 2.68 -20.54
CA THR A 229 11.93 2.14 -19.51
C THR A 229 11.61 3.25 -18.51
N ILE A 230 10.33 3.50 -18.27
CA ILE A 230 9.88 4.50 -17.30
C ILE A 230 9.51 3.79 -16.01
N PHE A 231 10.19 4.17 -14.93
CA PHE A 231 9.90 3.74 -13.56
C PHE A 231 9.18 4.88 -12.85
N THR A 232 7.95 4.67 -12.39
CA THR A 232 7.25 5.64 -11.54
C THR A 232 7.60 5.35 -10.10
N ILE A 233 8.22 6.31 -9.41
CA ILE A 233 8.72 6.13 -8.05
C ILE A 233 7.85 6.90 -7.08
N GLY A 234 7.33 6.21 -6.08
CA GLY A 234 6.58 6.77 -4.97
C GLY A 234 7.50 6.99 -3.77
N ASP A 235 7.65 8.24 -3.36
CA ASP A 235 8.38 8.61 -2.15
C ASP A 235 7.52 9.48 -1.22
N GLU A 236 8.11 10.00 -0.14
CA GLU A 236 7.44 10.95 0.76
C GLU A 236 6.80 12.17 0.03
N GLY A 237 7.34 12.59 -1.09
CA GLY A 237 6.84 13.76 -1.83
C GLY A 237 5.62 13.48 -2.68
N GLY A 238 5.44 12.25 -3.15
CA GLY A 238 4.46 11.89 -4.16
C GLY A 238 5.08 10.96 -5.19
N PHE A 239 4.82 11.21 -6.48
CA PHE A 239 5.28 10.37 -7.57
C PHE A 239 6.19 11.14 -8.51
N ILE A 240 7.29 10.51 -8.92
CA ILE A 240 8.17 11.09 -9.93
C ILE A 240 8.56 10.05 -11.00
N PRO A 241 8.34 10.36 -12.29
CA PRO A 241 8.81 9.52 -13.39
C PRO A 241 10.33 9.51 -13.49
N CYS A 242 10.92 8.32 -13.55
CA CYS A 242 12.34 8.09 -13.72
C CYS A 242 12.59 7.32 -15.03
N ALA A 243 13.18 7.98 -16.03
CA ALA A 243 13.52 7.36 -17.31
C ALA A 243 14.90 6.72 -17.27
N ALA A 244 14.97 5.41 -17.48
CA ALA A 244 16.23 4.68 -17.65
C ALA A 244 16.36 4.20 -19.10
N PHE A 245 17.48 4.53 -19.75
CA PHE A 245 17.75 4.16 -21.14
C PHE A 245 19.00 3.29 -21.25
N GLU A 246 18.84 2.07 -21.78
CA GLU A 246 19.98 1.21 -22.14
C GLU A 246 20.15 1.14 -23.67
N SER A 247 19.10 0.73 -24.40
CA SER A 247 19.02 0.78 -25.85
C SER A 247 17.56 0.74 -26.32
N ALA A 248 17.30 1.13 -27.57
CA ALA A 248 15.93 1.22 -28.10
C ALA A 248 15.18 -0.12 -27.99
N GLY A 249 14.07 -0.13 -27.26
CA GLY A 249 13.21 -1.30 -27.05
C GLY A 249 13.74 -2.34 -26.06
N LYS A 250 14.89 -2.12 -25.41
CA LYS A 250 15.41 -3.00 -24.36
C LYS A 250 14.99 -2.47 -22.99
N ARG A 251 14.54 -3.37 -22.11
CA ARG A 251 14.19 -3.03 -20.72
C ARG A 251 15.45 -2.76 -19.90
N SER A 252 15.57 -1.54 -19.39
CA SER A 252 16.56 -1.16 -18.39
C SER A 252 16.21 -1.79 -17.04
N TYR A 253 17.21 -2.20 -16.24
CA TYR A 253 17.03 -2.80 -14.91
C TYR A 253 15.98 -3.94 -14.86
N PRO A 254 16.19 -5.07 -15.58
CA PRO A 254 15.21 -6.15 -15.67
C PRO A 254 14.96 -6.89 -14.35
N HIS A 255 15.78 -6.65 -13.33
CA HIS A 255 15.66 -7.22 -11.98
C HIS A 255 14.88 -6.32 -11.01
N ILE A 256 14.44 -5.13 -11.46
CA ILE A 256 13.66 -4.18 -10.67
C ILE A 256 12.23 -4.19 -11.19
N ASP A 257 11.30 -4.61 -10.33
CA ASP A 257 9.87 -4.68 -10.58
C ASP A 257 9.08 -3.78 -9.62
N ALA A 258 7.78 -3.64 -9.87
CA ALA A 258 6.88 -2.91 -9.00
C ALA A 258 6.86 -3.50 -7.57
N GLY A 259 6.75 -2.63 -6.56
CA GLY A 259 6.80 -2.97 -5.13
C GLY A 259 8.22 -3.00 -4.53
N MET A 260 9.26 -2.93 -5.35
CA MET A 260 10.65 -2.88 -4.85
C MET A 260 11.03 -1.48 -4.38
N ILE A 261 11.84 -1.40 -3.31
CA ILE A 261 12.39 -0.13 -2.83
C ILE A 261 13.74 0.12 -3.48
N VAL A 262 13.90 1.27 -4.11
CA VAL A 262 15.11 1.63 -4.87
C VAL A 262 15.71 2.95 -4.41
N SER A 263 17.03 3.07 -4.54
CA SER A 263 17.76 4.34 -4.51
C SER A 263 18.13 4.71 -5.93
N ILE A 264 17.75 5.92 -6.34
CA ILE A 264 17.97 6.41 -7.70
C ILE A 264 18.83 7.66 -7.62
N THR A 265 19.84 7.70 -8.48
CA THR A 265 20.61 8.90 -8.75
C THR A 265 20.47 9.25 -10.22
N GLY A 266 20.11 10.49 -10.50
CA GLY A 266 19.85 10.93 -11.87
C GLY A 266 19.78 12.43 -12.04
N GLU A 267 19.65 12.86 -13.29
CA GLU A 267 19.58 14.26 -13.69
C GLU A 267 18.13 14.70 -13.89
N VAL A 268 17.77 15.87 -13.36
CA VAL A 268 16.42 16.42 -13.50
C VAL A 268 16.23 16.99 -14.91
N THR A 269 15.26 16.45 -15.66
CA THR A 269 14.88 16.91 -17.00
C THR A 269 13.38 17.24 -17.07
N PRO A 270 12.99 18.40 -17.63
CA PRO A 270 11.58 18.73 -17.85
C PRO A 270 11.07 18.08 -19.14
N ARG A 271 9.87 17.49 -19.08
CA ARG A 271 9.19 16.88 -20.23
C ARG A 271 7.68 17.15 -20.14
N ASP A 272 7.10 17.75 -21.18
CA ASP A 272 5.66 18.06 -21.28
C ASP A 272 5.09 18.77 -20.03
N GLU A 273 5.81 19.78 -19.53
CA GLU A 273 5.50 20.56 -18.32
C GLU A 273 5.59 19.81 -16.98
N GLN A 274 5.93 18.51 -16.99
CA GLN A 274 6.22 17.70 -15.81
C GLN A 274 7.73 17.45 -15.64
N VAL A 275 8.13 17.20 -14.40
CA VAL A 275 9.52 16.91 -14.05
C VAL A 275 9.77 15.41 -14.14
N GLN A 276 10.89 15.03 -14.74
CA GLN A 276 11.37 13.65 -14.85
C GLN A 276 12.82 13.58 -14.39
N ILE A 277 13.23 12.40 -13.90
CA ILE A 277 14.64 12.09 -13.61
C ILE A 277 15.17 11.16 -14.70
N GLU A 278 16.22 11.57 -15.40
CA GLU A 278 17.02 10.65 -16.22
C GLU A 278 17.95 9.84 -15.32
N VAL A 279 17.65 8.54 -15.21
CA VAL A 279 18.34 7.62 -14.32
C VAL A 279 19.76 7.38 -14.81
N MET A 280 20.73 7.72 -13.97
CA MET A 280 22.13 7.33 -14.16
C MET A 280 22.43 6.02 -13.42
N SER A 281 21.96 5.92 -12.17
CA SER A 281 22.14 4.72 -11.35
C SER A 281 20.88 4.42 -10.56
N MET A 282 20.48 3.15 -10.53
CA MET A 282 19.36 2.66 -9.74
C MET A 282 19.78 1.38 -9.01
N LYS A 283 19.58 1.36 -7.70
CA LYS A 283 19.96 0.22 -6.84
C LYS A 283 18.79 -0.24 -5.99
N LEU A 284 18.59 -1.55 -5.93
CA LEU A 284 17.64 -2.18 -5.01
C LEU A 284 18.14 -2.04 -3.56
N LEU A 285 17.31 -1.48 -2.69
CA LEU A 285 17.54 -1.42 -1.26
C LEU A 285 16.97 -2.68 -0.60
N THR A 286 17.72 -3.26 0.33
CA THR A 286 17.31 -4.45 1.09
C THR A 286 17.62 -4.29 2.58
N GLY A 287 16.92 -5.04 3.44
CA GLY A 287 17.20 -5.09 4.88
C GLY A 287 16.83 -3.79 5.60
N GLU A 288 17.71 -3.27 6.44
CA GLU A 288 17.43 -2.08 7.27
C GLU A 288 17.14 -0.82 6.44
N LYS A 289 17.83 -0.65 5.30
CA LYS A 289 17.63 0.51 4.41
C LYS A 289 16.25 0.47 3.77
N GLU A 290 15.83 -0.70 3.28
CA GLU A 290 14.49 -0.92 2.73
C GLU A 290 13.41 -0.61 3.76
N ALA A 291 13.54 -1.18 4.97
CA ALA A 291 12.58 -0.96 6.06
C ALA A 291 12.49 0.52 6.46
N ALA A 292 13.62 1.23 6.48
CA ALA A 292 13.66 2.66 6.78
C ALA A 292 12.88 3.48 5.74
N VAL A 293 13.15 3.27 4.44
CA VAL A 293 12.45 3.97 3.36
C VAL A 293 10.96 3.65 3.39
N LYS A 294 10.60 2.36 3.49
CA LYS A 294 9.20 1.92 3.55
C LYS A 294 8.45 2.59 4.71
N SER A 295 9.08 2.67 5.89
CA SER A 295 8.48 3.32 7.06
C SER A 295 8.29 4.84 6.86
N ARG A 296 9.22 5.51 6.16
CA ARG A 296 9.07 6.94 5.83
C ARG A 296 7.92 7.16 4.86
N VAL A 297 7.87 6.38 3.78
CA VAL A 297 6.83 6.48 2.74
C VAL A 297 5.46 6.19 3.36
N GLU A 298 5.32 5.11 4.12
CA GLU A 298 4.06 4.72 4.77
C GLU A 298 3.55 5.81 5.71
N ARG A 299 4.42 6.43 6.51
CA ARG A 299 4.03 7.53 7.39
C ARG A 299 3.44 8.71 6.62
N VAL A 300 4.03 9.07 5.48
CA VAL A 300 3.52 10.20 4.68
C VAL A 300 2.23 9.84 3.96
N ILE A 301 2.09 8.58 3.51
CA ILE A 301 0.82 8.09 2.96
C ILE A 301 -0.27 8.13 4.03
N GLU A 302 0.02 7.69 5.25
CA GLU A 302 -0.89 7.73 6.40
C GLU A 302 -1.38 9.16 6.68
N GLU A 303 -0.47 10.14 6.65
CA GLU A 303 -0.78 11.56 6.82
C GLU A 303 -1.64 12.10 5.66
N LYS A 304 -1.22 11.88 4.40
CA LYS A 304 -1.95 12.34 3.19
C LYS A 304 -3.32 11.66 3.02
N ALA A 305 -3.46 10.43 3.49
CA ALA A 305 -4.70 9.67 3.47
C ALA A 305 -5.74 10.20 4.45
N THR A 306 -5.36 11.08 5.39
CA THR A 306 -6.31 11.69 6.34
C THR A 306 -7.48 12.33 5.58
N PRO A 307 -8.73 11.89 5.82
CA PRO A 307 -9.90 12.48 5.17
C PRO A 307 -10.18 13.89 5.69
N ALA A 308 -10.95 14.65 4.93
CA ALA A 308 -11.42 15.96 5.37
C ALA A 308 -12.45 15.79 6.50
N ASP A 309 -12.20 16.45 7.64
CA ASP A 309 -13.18 16.56 8.71
C ASP A 309 -14.09 17.76 8.45
N ILE A 310 -15.22 17.49 7.79
CA ILE A 310 -16.23 18.46 7.37
C ILE A 310 -17.59 18.12 7.99
N PRO A 311 -18.48 19.11 8.18
CA PRO A 311 -19.85 18.82 8.58
C PRO A 311 -20.61 18.09 7.47
N PHE A 312 -21.56 17.25 7.89
CA PHE A 312 -22.51 16.60 6.99
C PHE A 312 -23.39 17.64 6.25
N LEU A 313 -23.94 17.27 5.10
CA LEU A 313 -24.86 18.13 4.35
C LEU A 313 -26.18 18.37 5.09
N VAL A 314 -26.60 17.40 5.91
CA VAL A 314 -27.80 17.47 6.75
C VAL A 314 -27.48 17.04 8.17
N GLU A 315 -28.24 17.56 9.13
CA GLU A 315 -28.16 17.09 10.51
C GLU A 315 -28.60 15.62 10.60
N SER A 316 -27.87 14.79 11.34
CA SER A 316 -28.26 13.40 11.67
C SER A 316 -27.47 12.87 12.86
N ASP A 317 -28.18 12.48 13.91
CA ASP A 317 -27.56 11.86 15.10
C ASP A 317 -26.94 10.49 14.78
N ILE A 318 -27.50 9.76 13.80
CA ILE A 318 -27.00 8.46 13.36
C ILE A 318 -25.68 8.65 12.63
N MET A 319 -25.62 9.56 11.66
CA MET A 319 -24.38 9.82 10.90
C MET A 319 -23.27 10.38 11.80
N GLU A 320 -23.58 11.24 12.77
CA GLU A 320 -22.59 11.73 13.74
C GLU A 320 -21.97 10.61 14.58
N LYS A 321 -22.78 9.64 15.03
CA LYS A 321 -22.26 8.44 15.71
C LYS A 321 -21.45 7.53 14.78
N LEU A 322 -21.83 7.45 13.51
CA LEU A 322 -21.17 6.62 12.49
C LEU A 322 -19.90 7.27 11.91
N LYS A 323 -19.73 8.58 12.09
CA LYS A 323 -18.63 9.38 11.54
C LYS A 323 -17.24 8.77 11.69
N PRO A 324 -16.84 8.19 12.85
CA PRO A 324 -15.53 7.55 12.98
C PRO A 324 -15.32 6.38 12.00
N LYS A 325 -16.35 5.55 11.77
CA LYS A 325 -16.31 4.45 10.80
C LYS A 325 -16.27 4.98 9.36
N MET A 326 -17.02 6.05 9.06
CA MET A 326 -17.02 6.69 7.74
C MET A 326 -15.66 7.32 7.40
N LEU A 327 -15.03 8.00 8.37
CA LEU A 327 -13.68 8.54 8.23
C LEU A 327 -12.66 7.41 8.02
N HIS A 328 -12.79 6.29 8.73
CA HIS A 328 -11.94 5.12 8.51
C HIS A 328 -12.07 4.57 7.08
N VAL A 329 -13.30 4.37 6.58
CA VAL A 329 -13.54 3.94 5.20
C VAL A 329 -12.94 4.94 4.19
N ALA A 330 -13.19 6.24 4.36
CA ALA A 330 -12.62 7.28 3.49
C ALA A 330 -11.08 7.25 3.48
N LYS A 331 -10.46 7.00 4.64
CA LYS A 331 -9.01 6.94 4.80
C LYS A 331 -8.42 5.75 4.06
N GLU A 332 -9.00 4.56 4.23
CA GLU A 332 -8.52 3.34 3.55
C GLU A 332 -8.68 3.43 2.02
N ILE A 333 -9.75 4.06 1.53
CA ILE A 333 -9.90 4.37 0.10
C ILE A 333 -8.77 5.32 -0.37
N LYS A 334 -8.50 6.40 0.35
CA LYS A 334 -7.40 7.32 0.01
C LYS A 334 -6.03 6.64 0.03
N LYS A 335 -5.78 5.74 1.00
CA LYS A 335 -4.56 4.92 1.04
C LYS A 335 -4.42 4.04 -0.19
N ALA A 336 -5.47 3.34 -0.59
CA ALA A 336 -5.43 2.49 -1.77
C ALA A 336 -5.03 3.30 -3.02
N ILE A 337 -5.60 4.49 -3.19
CA ILE A 337 -5.27 5.43 -4.28
C ILE A 337 -3.79 5.86 -4.19
N LEU A 338 -3.31 6.25 -3.00
CA LEU A 338 -1.92 6.66 -2.76
C LEU A 338 -0.90 5.52 -2.92
N HIS A 339 -1.31 4.27 -2.77
CA HIS A 339 -0.47 3.10 -3.07
C HIS A 339 -0.61 2.62 -4.53
N SER A 340 -1.43 3.30 -5.35
CA SER A 340 -1.83 2.82 -6.68
C SER A 340 -2.35 1.39 -6.66
N THR A 341 -3.13 1.05 -5.62
CA THR A 341 -3.85 -0.21 -5.53
C THR A 341 -5.10 -0.10 -6.38
N PRO A 342 -5.35 -1.01 -7.34
CA PRO A 342 -6.57 -0.98 -8.13
C PRO A 342 -7.82 -1.05 -7.25
N ILE A 343 -8.89 -0.35 -7.61
CA ILE A 343 -10.16 -0.32 -6.89
C ILE A 343 -11.26 -0.95 -7.75
N ILE A 344 -11.92 -1.96 -7.20
CA ILE A 344 -13.16 -2.51 -7.76
C ILE A 344 -14.32 -2.03 -6.89
N LEU A 345 -15.15 -1.16 -7.45
CA LEU A 345 -16.35 -0.63 -6.79
C LEU A 345 -17.57 -1.45 -7.23
N ARG A 346 -18.01 -2.35 -6.34
CA ARG A 346 -19.20 -3.19 -6.49
C ARG A 346 -20.40 -2.49 -5.86
N HIS A 347 -21.53 -2.52 -6.54
CA HIS A 347 -22.77 -1.94 -6.01
C HIS A 347 -23.99 -2.76 -6.39
N HIS A 348 -25.08 -2.68 -5.62
CA HIS A 348 -26.36 -3.23 -6.04
C HIS A 348 -26.92 -2.47 -7.26
N ALA A 349 -27.60 -3.20 -8.14
CA ALA A 349 -28.03 -2.73 -9.46
C ALA A 349 -29.41 -2.04 -9.45
N ASP A 350 -29.59 -1.09 -8.54
CA ASP A 350 -30.78 -0.24 -8.41
C ASP A 350 -30.39 1.24 -8.16
N ALA A 351 -31.38 2.10 -8.00
CA ALA A 351 -31.15 3.53 -7.81
C ALA A 351 -30.24 3.86 -6.60
N ASP A 352 -30.38 3.17 -5.46
CA ASP A 352 -29.55 3.44 -4.28
C ASP A 352 -28.09 3.00 -4.50
N GLY A 353 -27.87 1.74 -4.90
CA GLY A 353 -26.53 1.25 -5.18
C GLY A 353 -25.82 2.01 -6.31
N ILE A 354 -26.53 2.38 -7.37
CA ILE A 354 -25.94 3.17 -8.46
C ILE A 354 -25.52 4.57 -7.97
N THR A 355 -26.41 5.28 -7.27
CA THR A 355 -26.08 6.64 -6.77
C THR A 355 -24.95 6.59 -5.74
N SER A 356 -24.91 5.57 -4.88
CA SER A 356 -23.82 5.28 -3.95
C SER A 356 -22.48 5.15 -4.68
N ALA A 357 -22.46 4.32 -5.72
CA ALA A 357 -21.24 4.07 -6.49
C ALA A 357 -20.77 5.32 -7.24
N ILE A 358 -21.68 6.08 -7.85
CA ILE A 358 -21.35 7.31 -8.56
C ILE A 358 -20.81 8.39 -7.60
N ALA A 359 -21.35 8.49 -6.38
CA ALA A 359 -20.82 9.42 -5.39
C ALA A 359 -19.34 9.13 -5.07
N ILE A 360 -19.01 7.86 -4.77
CA ILE A 360 -17.62 7.45 -4.51
C ILE A 360 -16.74 7.62 -5.75
N GLU A 361 -17.21 7.19 -6.93
CA GLU A 361 -16.52 7.32 -8.22
C GLU A 361 -16.08 8.77 -8.47
N ARG A 362 -16.99 9.74 -8.29
CA ARG A 362 -16.70 11.17 -8.48
C ARG A 362 -15.65 11.70 -7.52
N ALA A 363 -15.55 11.15 -6.31
CA ALA A 363 -14.52 11.55 -5.36
C ALA A 363 -13.14 10.97 -5.68
N ILE A 364 -13.09 9.69 -6.10
CA ILE A 364 -11.82 8.96 -6.26
C ILE A 364 -11.16 9.15 -7.62
N LEU A 365 -11.93 9.28 -8.71
CA LEU A 365 -11.38 9.38 -10.07
C LEU A 365 -10.43 10.57 -10.27
N PRO A 366 -10.71 11.78 -9.75
CA PRO A 366 -9.76 12.89 -9.84
C PRO A 366 -8.43 12.55 -9.15
N LEU A 367 -8.47 11.92 -7.98
CA LEU A 367 -7.29 11.54 -7.21
C LEU A 367 -6.48 10.43 -7.89
N ILE A 368 -7.16 9.42 -8.45
CA ILE A 368 -6.52 8.35 -9.23
C ILE A 368 -5.81 8.93 -10.46
N THR A 369 -6.44 9.89 -11.14
CA THR A 369 -5.89 10.54 -12.34
C THR A 369 -4.71 11.46 -12.01
N GLU A 370 -4.79 12.18 -10.89
CA GLU A 370 -3.69 13.02 -10.37
C GLU A 370 -2.44 12.18 -10.07
N ILE A 371 -2.62 10.97 -9.55
CA ILE A 371 -1.52 10.06 -9.17
C ILE A 371 -0.98 9.25 -10.34
N GLY A 372 -1.86 8.57 -11.08
CA GLY A 372 -1.47 7.60 -12.11
C GLY A 372 -1.37 8.20 -13.52
N GLY A 373 -1.74 9.47 -13.71
CA GLY A 373 -1.80 10.14 -15.00
C GLY A 373 -3.07 9.87 -15.82
N ALA A 374 -3.07 10.29 -17.08
CA ALA A 374 -4.28 10.37 -17.92
C ALA A 374 -5.00 9.04 -18.16
N ASP A 375 -4.28 7.91 -18.20
CA ASP A 375 -4.89 6.59 -18.42
C ASP A 375 -5.20 5.84 -17.11
N ALA A 376 -4.89 6.41 -15.95
CA ALA A 376 -4.95 5.72 -14.67
C ALA A 376 -6.33 5.15 -14.34
N GLU A 377 -7.37 5.88 -14.70
CA GLU A 377 -8.76 5.44 -14.54
C GLU A 377 -9.00 4.05 -15.14
N TYR A 378 -8.44 3.77 -16.33
CA TYR A 378 -8.69 2.50 -17.02
C TYR A 378 -7.97 1.30 -16.40
N TYR A 379 -6.94 1.56 -15.60
CA TYR A 379 -6.07 0.53 -15.03
C TYR A 379 -6.31 0.32 -13.53
N PHE A 380 -6.69 1.38 -12.81
CA PHE A 380 -6.78 1.37 -11.35
C PHE A 380 -8.21 1.51 -10.83
N TYR A 381 -9.20 1.59 -11.71
CA TYR A 381 -10.58 1.71 -11.29
C TYR A 381 -11.54 0.90 -12.16
N LYS A 382 -12.48 0.22 -11.50
CA LYS A 382 -13.58 -0.46 -12.17
C LYS A 382 -14.85 -0.42 -11.33
N ARG A 383 -15.90 0.18 -11.87
CA ARG A 383 -17.26 0.04 -11.33
C ARG A 383 -17.94 -1.19 -11.91
N ALA A 384 -18.54 -2.01 -11.04
CA ALA A 384 -19.20 -3.25 -11.43
C ALA A 384 -20.55 -3.42 -10.70
N PRO A 385 -21.69 -3.38 -11.41
CA PRO A 385 -22.99 -3.67 -10.80
C PRO A 385 -23.11 -5.14 -10.36
N SER A 386 -23.86 -5.36 -9.30
CA SER A 386 -24.24 -6.67 -8.76
C SER A 386 -25.75 -6.80 -8.86
N LYS A 387 -26.23 -7.83 -9.54
CA LYS A 387 -27.66 -8.02 -9.75
C LYS A 387 -28.36 -8.51 -8.48
N ALA A 388 -27.68 -9.36 -7.71
CA ALA A 388 -28.15 -9.76 -6.40
C ALA A 388 -27.81 -8.70 -5.35
N PRO A 389 -28.59 -8.61 -4.26
CA PRO A 389 -28.32 -7.71 -3.13
C PRO A 389 -27.21 -8.24 -2.20
N PHE A 390 -26.23 -8.96 -2.75
CA PHE A 390 -25.06 -9.51 -2.06
C PHE A 390 -23.96 -9.82 -3.09
N TYR A 391 -22.73 -10.00 -2.64
CA TYR A 391 -21.57 -10.27 -3.48
C TYR A 391 -21.60 -11.72 -3.98
N GLU A 392 -22.08 -11.96 -5.19
CA GLU A 392 -22.24 -13.33 -5.71
C GLU A 392 -20.90 -14.03 -5.99
N LEU A 393 -20.88 -15.36 -5.85
CA LEU A 393 -19.70 -16.17 -6.20
C LEU A 393 -19.24 -15.96 -7.65
N ALA A 394 -20.20 -15.76 -8.56
CA ALA A 394 -19.91 -15.46 -9.97
C ALA A 394 -19.23 -14.10 -10.15
N ASP A 395 -19.54 -13.13 -9.28
CA ASP A 395 -18.98 -11.79 -9.32
C ASP A 395 -17.55 -11.77 -8.77
N VAL A 396 -17.32 -12.33 -7.57
CA VAL A 396 -15.98 -12.40 -7.00
C VAL A 396 -15.03 -13.27 -7.85
N THR A 397 -15.53 -14.37 -8.43
CA THR A 397 -14.72 -15.22 -9.32
C THR A 397 -14.26 -14.43 -10.55
N ARG A 398 -15.14 -13.58 -11.10
CA ARG A 398 -14.81 -12.71 -12.22
C ARG A 398 -13.80 -11.63 -11.82
N ASP A 399 -13.98 -11.02 -10.66
CA ASP A 399 -13.10 -9.98 -10.14
C ASP A 399 -11.69 -10.51 -9.88
N ILE A 400 -11.58 -11.67 -9.21
CA ILE A 400 -10.30 -12.37 -9.00
C ILE A 400 -9.65 -12.73 -10.34
N SER A 401 -10.42 -13.29 -11.29
CA SER A 401 -9.87 -13.67 -12.60
C SER A 401 -9.25 -12.48 -13.32
N PHE A 402 -9.94 -11.33 -13.35
CA PHE A 402 -9.40 -10.12 -13.97
C PHE A 402 -8.20 -9.57 -13.20
N ALA A 403 -8.26 -9.52 -11.86
CA ALA A 403 -7.14 -9.07 -11.04
C ALA A 403 -5.87 -9.92 -11.26
N LEU A 404 -6.01 -11.24 -11.39
CA LEU A 404 -4.88 -12.12 -11.69
C LEU A 404 -4.30 -11.88 -13.09
N GLU A 405 -5.16 -11.64 -14.09
CA GLU A 405 -4.69 -11.27 -15.43
C GLU A 405 -3.92 -9.94 -15.41
N ASP A 406 -4.43 -8.94 -14.71
CA ASP A 406 -3.80 -7.62 -14.61
C ASP A 406 -2.51 -7.67 -13.78
N CYS A 407 -2.48 -8.45 -12.70
CA CYS A 407 -1.25 -8.75 -11.96
C CYS A 407 -0.20 -9.39 -12.87
N ALA A 408 -0.58 -10.38 -13.68
CA ALA A 408 0.35 -11.08 -14.57
C ALA A 408 0.82 -10.23 -15.77
N ARG A 409 -0.05 -9.39 -16.34
CA ARG A 409 0.27 -8.58 -17.53
C ARG A 409 0.91 -7.24 -17.20
N HIS A 410 0.51 -6.63 -16.10
CA HIS A 410 0.81 -5.24 -15.77
C HIS A 410 1.54 -5.09 -14.42
N GLY A 411 1.77 -6.18 -13.68
CA GLY A 411 2.44 -6.14 -12.38
C GLY A 411 1.63 -5.42 -11.31
N GLN A 412 0.31 -5.31 -11.48
CA GLN A 412 -0.56 -4.63 -10.53
C GLN A 412 -0.70 -5.41 -9.23
N LYS A 413 -0.92 -4.67 -8.13
CA LYS A 413 -1.33 -5.24 -6.84
C LYS A 413 -2.74 -5.85 -6.97
N MET A 414 -3.05 -6.80 -6.09
CA MET A 414 -4.44 -7.25 -5.94
C MET A 414 -5.31 -6.05 -5.52
N PRO A 415 -6.57 -5.97 -6.00
CA PRO A 415 -7.39 -4.79 -5.81
C PRO A 415 -7.90 -4.66 -4.37
N LEU A 416 -8.26 -3.43 -4.00
CA LEU A 416 -9.24 -3.16 -2.94
C LEU A 416 -10.65 -3.32 -3.53
N VAL A 417 -11.49 -4.14 -2.93
CA VAL A 417 -12.90 -4.25 -3.30
C VAL A 417 -13.74 -3.39 -2.36
N ILE A 418 -14.53 -2.49 -2.91
CA ILE A 418 -15.48 -1.66 -2.17
C ILE A 418 -16.88 -2.11 -2.54
N LEU A 419 -17.64 -2.59 -1.57
CA LEU A 419 -19.03 -3.02 -1.69
C LEU A 419 -19.92 -1.89 -1.17
N VAL A 420 -20.84 -1.39 -2.00
CA VAL A 420 -21.80 -0.36 -1.60
C VAL A 420 -23.24 -0.83 -1.86
N ASP A 421 -24.13 -0.58 -0.91
CA ASP A 421 -25.51 -1.09 -0.93
C ASP A 421 -25.61 -2.64 -1.02
N ASN A 422 -24.56 -3.31 -0.59
CA ASN A 422 -24.47 -4.76 -0.37
C ASN A 422 -23.25 -5.07 0.50
N GLY A 423 -23.06 -6.33 0.87
CA GLY A 423 -21.86 -6.77 1.58
C GLY A 423 -22.01 -6.95 3.09
N SER A 424 -23.17 -6.67 3.69
CA SER A 424 -23.36 -6.77 5.14
C SER A 424 -23.89 -8.11 5.66
N THR A 425 -24.23 -9.07 4.78
CA THR A 425 -25.03 -10.26 5.15
C THR A 425 -24.24 -11.56 5.10
N GLU A 426 -24.73 -12.62 5.76
CA GLU A 426 -24.11 -13.96 5.71
C GLU A 426 -24.00 -14.50 4.27
N GLU A 427 -24.90 -14.08 3.37
CA GLU A 427 -24.85 -14.39 1.94
C GLU A 427 -23.56 -13.92 1.24
N ASP A 428 -22.87 -12.90 1.76
CA ASP A 428 -21.62 -12.36 1.20
C ASP A 428 -20.38 -13.19 1.59
N VAL A 429 -20.47 -13.91 2.71
CA VAL A 429 -19.33 -14.63 3.34
C VAL A 429 -18.62 -15.62 2.39
N PRO A 430 -19.32 -16.44 1.59
CA PRO A 430 -18.64 -17.35 0.66
C PRO A 430 -17.71 -16.62 -0.31
N SER A 431 -18.15 -15.47 -0.82
CA SER A 431 -17.38 -14.65 -1.75
C SER A 431 -16.23 -13.93 -1.06
N MET A 432 -16.47 -13.37 0.13
CA MET A 432 -15.42 -12.74 0.95
C MET A 432 -14.30 -13.72 1.31
N ARG A 433 -14.65 -14.97 1.68
CA ARG A 433 -13.67 -16.02 1.93
C ARG A 433 -12.83 -16.35 0.71
N GLN A 434 -13.44 -16.35 -0.47
CA GLN A 434 -12.71 -16.59 -1.72
C GLN A 434 -11.75 -15.43 -2.05
N ALA A 435 -12.18 -14.18 -1.87
CA ALA A 435 -11.34 -13.00 -2.05
C ALA A 435 -10.14 -13.00 -1.08
N GLN A 436 -10.36 -13.36 0.18
CA GLN A 436 -9.33 -13.39 1.22
C GLN A 436 -8.20 -14.39 0.93
N VAL A 437 -8.48 -15.51 0.23
CA VAL A 437 -7.44 -16.47 -0.19
C VAL A 437 -6.38 -15.81 -1.09
N TYR A 438 -6.76 -14.79 -1.84
CA TYR A 438 -5.87 -14.02 -2.71
C TYR A 438 -5.32 -12.75 -2.05
N GLY A 439 -5.62 -12.51 -0.77
CA GLY A 439 -5.22 -11.29 -0.07
C GLY A 439 -5.90 -10.03 -0.59
N ILE A 440 -7.13 -10.14 -1.07
CA ILE A 440 -7.96 -9.01 -1.48
C ILE A 440 -8.61 -8.39 -0.24
N ASP A 441 -8.28 -7.15 0.04
CA ASP A 441 -8.92 -6.36 1.09
C ASP A 441 -10.30 -5.86 0.65
N MET A 442 -11.22 -5.73 1.61
CA MET A 442 -12.62 -5.38 1.36
C MET A 442 -13.13 -4.30 2.31
N LEU A 443 -13.90 -3.36 1.76
CA LEU A 443 -14.66 -2.33 2.50
C LEU A 443 -16.15 -2.45 2.18
N VAL A 444 -17.00 -2.18 3.16
CA VAL A 444 -18.47 -2.15 2.98
C VAL A 444 -19.05 -0.81 3.43
N VAL A 445 -19.95 -0.24 2.61
CA VAL A 445 -20.85 0.86 2.98
C VAL A 445 -22.26 0.46 2.61
N ASP A 446 -23.07 0.13 3.61
CA ASP A 446 -24.36 -0.53 3.39
C ASP A 446 -25.32 -0.21 4.55
N HIS A 447 -26.60 -0.42 4.32
CA HIS A 447 -27.69 -0.10 5.25
C HIS A 447 -28.61 -1.29 5.55
N HIS A 448 -28.40 -2.43 4.87
CA HIS A 448 -29.02 -3.70 5.23
C HIS A 448 -28.58 -4.14 6.64
N HIS A 449 -29.42 -4.93 7.33
CA HIS A 449 -29.08 -5.39 8.67
C HIS A 449 -27.83 -6.28 8.63
N PRO A 450 -26.74 -5.92 9.34
CA PRO A 450 -25.49 -6.65 9.25
C PRO A 450 -25.50 -7.93 10.09
N ASP A 451 -24.88 -8.98 9.58
CA ASP A 451 -24.57 -10.20 10.33
C ASP A 451 -23.15 -10.11 10.92
N ASP A 452 -23.01 -10.38 12.23
CA ASP A 452 -21.74 -10.24 12.97
C ASP A 452 -20.54 -10.99 12.33
N ILE A 453 -20.82 -12.08 11.60
CA ILE A 453 -19.80 -12.90 10.95
C ILE A 453 -19.06 -12.15 9.84
N VAL A 454 -19.67 -11.12 9.25
CA VAL A 454 -19.14 -10.41 8.08
C VAL A 454 -17.93 -9.54 8.42
N ASP A 455 -17.95 -8.87 9.59
CA ASP A 455 -16.92 -7.90 10.00
C ASP A 455 -15.50 -8.47 10.01
N GLN A 456 -15.33 -9.79 10.22
CA GLN A 456 -14.00 -10.42 10.26
C GLN A 456 -13.28 -10.43 8.89
N TYR A 457 -14.00 -10.20 7.79
CA TYR A 457 -13.46 -10.20 6.43
C TYR A 457 -13.21 -8.79 5.90
N LEU A 458 -13.58 -7.77 6.66
CA LEU A 458 -13.58 -6.38 6.20
C LEU A 458 -12.52 -5.57 6.94
N ILE A 459 -11.80 -4.72 6.20
CA ILE A 459 -10.90 -3.73 6.81
C ILE A 459 -11.66 -2.47 7.27
N GLY A 460 -12.94 -2.34 6.91
CA GLY A 460 -13.82 -1.26 7.31
C GLY A 460 -15.27 -1.49 6.86
N HIS A 461 -16.22 -1.16 7.74
CA HIS A 461 -17.65 -1.41 7.51
C HIS A 461 -18.49 -0.27 8.10
N ALA A 462 -19.02 0.61 7.23
CA ALA A 462 -19.91 1.69 7.61
C ALA A 462 -21.37 1.25 7.40
N ASN A 463 -22.09 1.06 8.50
CA ASN A 463 -23.49 0.64 8.48
C ASN A 463 -24.25 1.28 9.67
N PRO A 464 -25.42 1.93 9.45
CA PRO A 464 -26.20 2.58 10.50
C PRO A 464 -26.58 1.68 11.66
N ALA A 465 -26.82 0.38 11.40
CA ALA A 465 -27.22 -0.58 12.42
C ALA A 465 -26.17 -0.73 13.53
N HIS A 466 -24.89 -0.54 13.22
CA HIS A 466 -23.80 -0.58 14.21
C HIS A 466 -23.87 0.49 15.29
N VAL A 467 -24.62 1.56 15.06
CA VAL A 467 -24.78 2.68 16.01
C VAL A 467 -26.23 2.85 16.48
N GLY A 468 -27.05 1.82 16.26
CA GLY A 468 -28.48 1.82 16.61
C GLY A 468 -29.35 2.63 15.67
N GLY A 469 -28.85 2.94 14.46
CA GLY A 469 -29.67 3.42 13.35
C GLY A 469 -30.43 2.29 12.67
N ASP A 470 -31.32 2.66 11.75
CA ASP A 470 -32.05 1.72 10.90
C ASP A 470 -31.63 1.86 9.42
N PHE A 471 -32.32 1.11 8.56
CA PHE A 471 -32.11 1.12 7.12
C PHE A 471 -32.62 2.38 6.43
N GLY A 472 -33.28 3.31 7.14
CA GLY A 472 -33.81 4.52 6.54
C GLY A 472 -32.71 5.50 6.10
N VAL A 473 -31.52 5.42 6.70
CA VAL A 473 -30.32 6.08 6.18
C VAL A 473 -29.73 5.18 5.09
N THR A 474 -30.04 5.50 3.84
CA THR A 474 -29.69 4.68 2.66
C THR A 474 -28.20 4.70 2.37
N ALA A 475 -27.72 3.74 1.58
CA ALA A 475 -26.30 3.66 1.23
C ALA A 475 -25.84 4.92 0.47
N GLY A 476 -26.69 5.49 -0.38
CA GLY A 476 -26.37 6.68 -1.17
C GLY A 476 -26.19 7.94 -0.32
N MET A 477 -26.89 8.05 0.82
CA MET A 477 -26.63 9.11 1.79
C MET A 477 -25.24 8.96 2.42
N LEU A 478 -24.90 7.75 2.87
CA LEU A 478 -23.61 7.46 3.51
C LEU A 478 -22.45 7.66 2.53
N CYS A 479 -22.57 7.11 1.32
CA CYS A 479 -21.56 7.19 0.28
C CYS A 479 -21.32 8.63 -0.17
N ALA A 480 -22.36 9.49 -0.24
CA ALA A 480 -22.16 10.89 -0.56
C ALA A 480 -21.34 11.62 0.50
N GLU A 481 -21.60 11.38 1.78
CA GLU A 481 -20.83 12.00 2.85
C GLU A 481 -19.38 11.48 2.90
N ILE A 482 -19.17 10.17 2.71
CA ILE A 482 -17.83 9.57 2.58
C ILE A 482 -17.09 10.16 1.37
N ALA A 483 -17.77 10.30 0.22
CA ALA A 483 -17.20 10.91 -0.98
C ALA A 483 -16.73 12.36 -0.72
N ARG A 484 -17.51 13.15 0.02
CA ARG A 484 -17.11 14.50 0.43
C ARG A 484 -15.91 14.50 1.39
N MET A 485 -15.82 13.52 2.30
CA MET A 485 -14.64 13.36 3.18
C MET A 485 -13.38 12.99 2.37
N ILE A 486 -13.52 12.21 1.30
CA ILE A 486 -12.42 11.85 0.40
C ILE A 486 -11.97 13.06 -0.42
N ASN A 487 -12.93 13.75 -1.05
CA ASN A 487 -12.68 14.89 -1.92
C ASN A 487 -13.77 15.97 -1.73
N PRO A 488 -13.53 16.99 -0.89
CA PRO A 488 -14.54 18.02 -0.62
C PRO A 488 -14.97 18.82 -1.86
N SER A 489 -14.12 18.91 -2.88
CA SER A 489 -14.36 19.73 -4.07
C SER A 489 -15.56 19.28 -4.91
N ILE A 490 -15.98 18.01 -4.78
CA ILE A 490 -17.11 17.45 -5.52
C ILE A 490 -18.46 17.66 -4.82
N SER A 491 -18.49 18.25 -3.63
CA SER A 491 -19.70 18.36 -2.79
C SER A 491 -20.92 18.92 -3.53
N ASP A 492 -20.74 20.03 -4.26
CA ASP A 492 -21.83 20.68 -4.99
C ASP A 492 -22.32 19.85 -6.19
N ALA A 493 -21.44 19.03 -6.79
CA ALA A 493 -21.76 18.21 -7.94
C ALA A 493 -22.59 16.97 -7.57
N ILE A 494 -22.46 16.47 -6.34
CA ILE A 494 -23.12 15.23 -5.90
C ILE A 494 -24.24 15.42 -4.88
N LYS A 495 -24.50 16.65 -4.42
CA LYS A 495 -25.42 16.92 -3.29
C LYS A 495 -26.86 16.45 -3.49
N HIS A 496 -27.30 16.21 -4.73
CA HIS A 496 -28.62 15.66 -5.04
C HIS A 496 -28.66 14.13 -5.07
N LEU A 497 -27.53 13.43 -5.17
CA LEU A 497 -27.49 11.97 -5.20
C LEU A 497 -28.13 11.31 -3.97
N PRO A 498 -27.90 11.81 -2.72
CA PRO A 498 -28.62 11.31 -1.55
C PRO A 498 -30.14 11.40 -1.66
N ALA A 499 -30.67 12.43 -2.32
CA ALA A 499 -32.10 12.60 -2.50
C ALA A 499 -32.66 11.61 -3.53
N VAL A 500 -31.91 11.31 -4.60
CA VAL A 500 -32.27 10.27 -5.60
C VAL A 500 -32.24 8.88 -4.96
N SER A 501 -31.19 8.59 -4.18
CA SER A 501 -31.09 7.38 -3.36
C SER A 501 -32.31 7.22 -2.43
N ALA A 502 -32.63 8.27 -1.66
CA ALA A 502 -33.75 8.26 -0.73
C ALA A 502 -35.10 7.93 -1.37
N VAL A 503 -35.39 8.51 -2.56
CA VAL A 503 -36.65 8.24 -3.26
C VAL A 503 -36.65 6.89 -3.98
N GLY A 504 -35.49 6.42 -4.44
CA GLY A 504 -35.31 5.08 -5.02
C GLY A 504 -35.64 3.99 -4.00
N ASP A 505 -35.08 4.14 -2.80
CA ASP A 505 -35.28 3.22 -1.69
C ASP A 505 -36.54 3.48 -0.87
N ARG A 506 -37.27 4.54 -1.22
CA ARG A 506 -38.52 4.96 -0.57
C ARG A 506 -38.33 5.16 0.93
N SER A 507 -37.19 5.73 1.32
CA SER A 507 -36.86 6.01 2.72
C SER A 507 -37.85 7.01 3.33
N GLU A 508 -38.34 6.67 4.52
CA GLU A 508 -39.19 7.54 5.35
C GLU A 508 -38.41 8.20 6.49
N ALA A 509 -37.09 8.05 6.53
CA ALA A 509 -36.24 8.64 7.57
C ALA A 509 -36.24 10.18 7.52
N PRO A 510 -36.08 10.88 8.66
CA PRO A 510 -35.95 12.34 8.68
C PRO A 510 -34.84 12.89 7.76
N GLU A 511 -33.73 12.16 7.65
CA GLU A 511 -32.60 12.46 6.78
C GLU A 511 -33.01 12.53 5.31
N ALA A 512 -33.85 11.61 4.84
CA ALA A 512 -34.39 11.60 3.48
C ALA A 512 -35.10 12.92 3.16
N GLY A 513 -36.00 13.35 4.05
CA GLY A 513 -36.74 14.60 3.89
C GLY A 513 -35.81 15.82 3.86
N ARG A 514 -34.73 15.81 4.65
CA ARG A 514 -33.73 16.89 4.68
C ARG A 514 -32.92 16.94 3.38
N TYR A 515 -32.44 15.81 2.87
CA TYR A 515 -31.72 15.76 1.59
C TYR A 515 -32.59 16.16 0.39
N ILE A 516 -33.85 15.74 0.36
CA ILE A 516 -34.82 16.19 -0.67
C ILE A 516 -35.02 17.71 -0.58
N SER A 517 -35.16 18.25 0.63
CA SER A 517 -35.33 19.69 0.85
C SER A 517 -34.09 20.49 0.44
N LEU A 518 -32.90 19.95 0.67
CA LEU A 518 -31.60 20.58 0.35
C LEU A 518 -31.46 20.93 -1.13
N VAL A 519 -32.07 20.15 -2.03
CA VAL A 519 -31.95 20.32 -3.49
C VAL A 519 -33.25 20.76 -4.16
N SER A 520 -34.24 21.16 -3.37
CA SER A 520 -35.57 21.55 -3.84
C SER A 520 -35.61 22.83 -4.68
N ASP A 521 -34.54 23.63 -4.65
CA ASP A 521 -34.33 24.79 -5.51
C ASP A 521 -34.00 24.40 -6.96
N ARG A 522 -33.42 23.20 -7.16
CA ARG A 522 -33.00 22.69 -8.48
C ARG A 522 -33.87 21.55 -8.99
N TYR A 523 -34.34 20.67 -8.10
CA TYR A 523 -35.12 19.48 -8.47
C TYR A 523 -36.39 19.37 -7.64
N THR A 524 -37.49 19.12 -8.32
CA THR A 524 -38.74 18.73 -7.68
C THR A 524 -38.68 17.29 -7.18
N LEU A 525 -39.54 16.94 -6.23
CA LEU A 525 -39.67 15.55 -5.75
C LEU A 525 -40.00 14.58 -6.89
N GLU A 526 -40.73 15.03 -7.90
CA GLU A 526 -41.07 14.18 -9.05
C GLU A 526 -39.86 13.94 -9.95
N GLU A 527 -39.07 14.98 -10.26
CA GLU A 527 -37.84 14.82 -11.03
C GLU A 527 -36.85 13.86 -10.35
N LEU A 528 -36.73 13.89 -9.02
CA LEU A 528 -35.91 12.93 -8.27
C LEU A 528 -36.42 11.49 -8.42
N LYS A 529 -37.74 11.28 -8.39
CA LYS A 529 -38.35 9.95 -8.60
C LYS A 529 -38.19 9.48 -10.04
N GLU A 530 -38.29 10.38 -11.00
CA GLU A 530 -38.06 10.10 -12.42
C GLU A 530 -36.60 9.68 -12.65
N MET A 531 -35.63 10.33 -12.01
CA MET A 531 -34.23 9.87 -12.03
C MET A 531 -34.09 8.44 -11.51
N ALA A 532 -34.65 8.14 -10.33
CA ALA A 532 -34.58 6.80 -9.74
C ALA A 532 -35.25 5.73 -10.62
N LEU A 533 -36.42 6.03 -11.19
CA LEU A 533 -37.11 5.13 -12.11
C LEU A 533 -36.32 4.89 -13.40
N ALA A 534 -35.73 5.95 -13.96
CA ALA A 534 -34.90 5.87 -15.15
C ALA A 534 -33.65 5.02 -14.90
N LEU A 535 -33.01 5.15 -13.73
CA LEU A 535 -31.87 4.31 -13.34
C LEU A 535 -32.26 2.83 -13.27
N ASP A 536 -33.33 2.49 -12.55
CA ASP A 536 -33.80 1.11 -12.45
C ASP A 536 -34.13 0.50 -13.83
N TYR A 537 -34.76 1.30 -14.69
CA TYR A 537 -35.14 0.88 -16.03
C TYR A 537 -33.92 0.66 -16.92
N GLU A 538 -32.99 1.61 -16.96
CA GLU A 538 -31.80 1.49 -17.80
C GLU A 538 -30.87 0.39 -17.30
N GLN A 539 -30.69 0.27 -15.99
CA GLN A 539 -29.86 -0.78 -15.39
C GLN A 539 -30.38 -2.18 -15.68
N PHE A 540 -31.71 -2.37 -15.73
CA PHE A 540 -32.31 -3.64 -16.13
C PHE A 540 -31.82 -4.11 -17.52
N TRP A 541 -31.66 -3.18 -18.46
CA TRP A 541 -31.19 -3.48 -19.82
C TRP A 541 -29.67 -3.55 -19.92
N LEU A 542 -28.93 -2.74 -19.16
CA LEU A 542 -27.46 -2.78 -19.07
C LEU A 542 -26.95 -4.11 -18.48
N LYS A 543 -27.76 -4.81 -17.68
CA LYS A 543 -27.42 -6.07 -17.01
C LYS A 543 -26.18 -5.91 -16.14
N PHE A 544 -25.03 -6.41 -16.61
CA PHE A 544 -23.75 -6.39 -15.91
C PHE A 544 -22.87 -5.19 -16.29
N SER A 545 -23.30 -4.38 -17.26
CA SER A 545 -22.59 -3.15 -17.65
C SER A 545 -22.83 -2.04 -16.64
N SER A 546 -21.78 -1.26 -16.36
CA SER A 546 -21.83 -0.11 -15.45
C SER A 546 -22.56 1.11 -16.04
N GLY A 547 -22.77 1.15 -17.36
CA GLY A 547 -23.46 2.26 -18.02
C GLY A 547 -22.73 3.61 -17.94
N LYS A 548 -21.39 3.61 -17.84
CA LYS A 548 -20.57 4.84 -17.80
C LYS A 548 -21.00 5.84 -18.88
N GLY A 549 -21.17 7.12 -18.53
CA GLY A 549 -21.72 8.16 -19.40
C GLY A 549 -23.25 8.23 -19.36
N ILE A 550 -23.96 7.13 -19.67
CA ILE A 550 -25.44 7.12 -19.67
C ILE A 550 -25.99 7.37 -18.27
N ILE A 551 -25.42 6.71 -17.26
CA ILE A 551 -25.80 6.90 -15.86
C ILE A 551 -25.49 8.33 -15.39
N ASP A 552 -24.40 8.93 -15.87
CA ASP A 552 -24.06 10.33 -15.57
C ASP A 552 -25.10 11.30 -16.15
N ASP A 553 -25.57 11.03 -17.37
CA ASP A 553 -26.62 11.81 -18.02
C ASP A 553 -27.98 11.65 -17.28
N ILE A 554 -28.33 10.43 -16.83
CA ILE A 554 -29.55 10.21 -16.03
C ILE A 554 -29.47 10.99 -14.70
N LEU A 555 -28.30 11.06 -14.08
CA LEU A 555 -28.08 11.75 -12.80
C LEU A 555 -27.81 13.27 -12.92
N ASP A 556 -27.99 13.86 -14.10
CA ASP A 556 -27.76 15.30 -14.34
C ASP A 556 -26.32 15.76 -14.00
N LEU A 557 -25.35 14.86 -14.22
CA LEU A 557 -23.94 15.11 -14.02
C LEU A 557 -23.18 15.43 -15.33
N GLY A 558 -23.88 15.37 -16.46
CA GLY A 558 -23.43 15.71 -17.80
C GLY A 558 -24.13 16.95 -18.37
N ASP A 559 -24.63 16.86 -19.61
CA ASP A 559 -25.39 17.95 -20.23
C ASP A 559 -26.86 17.92 -19.77
N HIS A 560 -27.31 19.03 -19.19
CA HIS A 560 -28.66 19.14 -18.62
C HIS A 560 -29.81 18.94 -19.63
N LYS A 561 -29.58 19.26 -20.91
CA LYS A 561 -30.58 19.05 -21.96
C LYS A 561 -30.66 17.58 -22.35
N ILE A 562 -29.52 16.88 -22.43
CA ILE A 562 -29.47 15.43 -22.62
C ILE A 562 -30.18 14.75 -21.46
N HIS A 563 -29.84 15.10 -20.21
CA HIS A 563 -30.48 14.59 -19.00
C HIS A 563 -32.01 14.65 -19.08
N LYS A 564 -32.58 15.85 -19.32
CA LYS A 564 -34.04 16.03 -19.39
C LYS A 564 -34.71 15.18 -20.47
N ASN A 565 -34.12 15.14 -21.66
CA ASN A 565 -34.68 14.37 -22.77
C ASN A 565 -34.60 12.86 -22.49
N LEU A 566 -33.47 12.41 -21.92
CA LEU A 566 -33.22 11.00 -21.63
C LEU A 566 -34.15 10.50 -20.51
N VAL A 567 -34.19 11.20 -19.36
CA VAL A 567 -35.05 10.82 -18.23
C VAL A 567 -36.52 10.78 -18.64
N SER A 568 -36.99 11.77 -19.39
CA SER A 568 -38.36 11.79 -19.90
C SER A 568 -38.66 10.57 -20.78
N LEU A 569 -37.77 10.21 -21.71
CA LEU A 569 -37.95 9.06 -22.60
C LEU A 569 -37.95 7.74 -21.82
N LEU A 570 -36.99 7.56 -20.92
CA LEU A 570 -36.86 6.33 -20.13
C LEU A 570 -38.06 6.16 -19.19
N CYS A 571 -38.53 7.24 -18.56
CA CYS A 571 -39.73 7.20 -17.73
C CYS A 571 -40.99 6.89 -18.53
N GLU A 572 -41.16 7.44 -19.73
CA GLU A 572 -42.30 7.10 -20.61
C GLU A 572 -42.32 5.60 -20.92
N GLN A 573 -41.17 5.03 -21.31
CA GLN A 573 -41.04 3.62 -21.60
C GLN A 573 -41.28 2.75 -20.35
N ALA A 574 -40.62 3.07 -19.24
CA ALA A 574 -40.74 2.36 -17.99
C ALA A 574 -42.19 2.32 -17.49
N ASN A 575 -42.88 3.47 -17.48
CA ASN A 575 -44.26 3.57 -17.03
C ASN A 575 -45.23 2.82 -17.96
N THR A 576 -44.99 2.84 -19.27
CA THR A 576 -45.78 2.05 -20.23
C THR A 576 -45.68 0.57 -19.92
N MET A 577 -44.46 0.06 -19.73
CA MET A 577 -44.23 -1.35 -19.41
C MET A 577 -44.76 -1.75 -18.02
N ILE A 578 -44.58 -0.90 -17.01
CA ILE A 578 -45.17 -1.11 -15.68
C ILE A 578 -46.68 -1.22 -15.77
N LYS A 579 -47.33 -0.32 -16.52
CA LYS A 579 -48.78 -0.31 -16.69
C LYS A 579 -49.27 -1.60 -17.35
N GLU A 580 -48.65 -2.01 -18.45
CA GLU A 580 -48.99 -3.26 -19.14
C GLU A 580 -48.82 -4.49 -18.22
N GLN A 581 -47.71 -4.54 -17.48
CA GLN A 581 -47.45 -5.61 -16.52
C GLN A 581 -48.49 -5.63 -15.39
N LEU A 582 -48.87 -4.47 -14.86
CA LEU A 582 -49.88 -4.34 -13.81
C LEU A 582 -51.27 -4.76 -14.28
N GLU A 583 -51.68 -4.42 -15.50
CA GLU A 583 -52.97 -4.84 -16.07
C GLU A 583 -53.10 -6.37 -16.11
N ILE A 584 -52.00 -7.07 -16.43
CA ILE A 584 -51.92 -8.54 -16.42
C ILE A 584 -51.93 -9.08 -14.99
N CYS A 585 -51.09 -8.53 -14.11
CA CYS A 585 -50.89 -9.05 -12.76
C CYS A 585 -52.14 -8.86 -11.89
N LEU A 586 -52.73 -7.66 -11.87
CA LEU A 586 -53.84 -7.31 -10.98
C LEU A 586 -55.09 -8.15 -11.21
N PHE A 587 -55.32 -8.64 -12.43
CA PHE A 587 -56.42 -9.55 -12.73
C PHE A 587 -56.25 -10.92 -12.05
N ASN A 588 -55.00 -11.35 -11.86
CA ASN A 588 -54.64 -12.67 -11.34
C ASN A 588 -54.29 -12.66 -9.84
N VAL A 589 -54.31 -11.50 -9.18
CA VAL A 589 -54.09 -11.39 -7.74
C VAL A 589 -55.23 -12.06 -6.97
N LYS A 590 -54.88 -12.94 -6.03
CA LYS A 590 -55.82 -13.52 -5.07
C LYS A 590 -55.72 -12.79 -3.74
N SER A 591 -56.82 -12.21 -3.27
CA SER A 591 -56.88 -11.49 -2.00
C SER A 591 -57.69 -12.26 -0.96
N GLN A 592 -57.16 -12.36 0.26
CA GLN A 592 -57.82 -12.98 1.41
C GLN A 592 -57.64 -12.11 2.66
N LYS A 593 -58.67 -12.03 3.50
CA LYS A 593 -58.55 -11.42 4.83
C LYS A 593 -58.07 -12.46 5.84
N LEU A 594 -56.98 -12.17 6.55
CA LEU A 594 -56.42 -13.01 7.60
C LEU A 594 -57.12 -12.78 8.95
N SER A 595 -56.85 -13.66 9.92
CA SER A 595 -57.44 -13.62 11.27
C SER A 595 -57.09 -12.35 12.04
N ASN A 596 -55.90 -11.78 11.83
CA ASN A 596 -55.48 -10.49 12.42
C ASN A 596 -56.06 -9.26 11.69
N GLY A 597 -56.92 -9.46 10.68
CA GLY A 597 -57.56 -8.37 9.93
C GLY A 597 -56.79 -7.89 8.70
N THR A 598 -55.55 -8.36 8.51
CA THR A 598 -54.68 -8.07 7.35
C THR A 598 -55.29 -8.56 6.04
N ILE A 599 -55.18 -7.74 4.99
CA ILE A 599 -55.50 -8.14 3.62
C ILE A 599 -54.22 -8.72 2.99
N MET A 600 -54.20 -10.02 2.83
CA MET A 600 -53.12 -10.74 2.18
C MET A 600 -53.45 -10.94 0.69
N ASN A 601 -52.55 -10.46 -0.16
CA ASN A 601 -52.63 -10.55 -1.61
C ASN A 601 -51.54 -11.50 -2.09
N VAL A 602 -51.87 -12.40 -3.01
CA VAL A 602 -50.94 -13.41 -3.51
C VAL A 602 -50.98 -13.42 -5.03
N ILE A 603 -49.81 -13.38 -5.66
CA ILE A 603 -49.64 -13.44 -7.11
C ILE A 603 -48.50 -14.38 -7.48
N ASP A 604 -48.76 -15.26 -8.45
CA ASP A 604 -47.73 -16.10 -9.08
C ASP A 604 -47.07 -15.29 -10.19
N VAL A 605 -45.89 -14.74 -9.91
CA VAL A 605 -45.15 -13.88 -10.85
C VAL A 605 -44.38 -14.70 -11.89
N GLU A 606 -44.39 -16.02 -11.79
CA GLU A 606 -43.84 -16.90 -12.83
C GLU A 606 -44.87 -17.15 -13.95
N ASN A 607 -46.13 -17.36 -13.55
CA ASN A 607 -47.21 -17.72 -14.46
C ASN A 607 -48.07 -16.54 -14.92
N TYR A 608 -48.17 -15.47 -14.12
CA TYR A 608 -49.09 -14.34 -14.37
C TYR A 608 -48.39 -12.99 -14.51
N ALA A 609 -47.11 -13.00 -14.87
CA ALA A 609 -46.35 -11.81 -15.22
C ALA A 609 -45.48 -12.10 -16.45
N GLN A 610 -45.17 -11.07 -17.25
CA GLN A 610 -44.23 -11.24 -18.35
C GLN A 610 -42.81 -11.40 -17.80
N LYS A 611 -42.11 -12.44 -18.25
CA LYS A 611 -40.76 -12.78 -17.82
C LYS A 611 -39.70 -12.13 -18.71
N PHE A 612 -38.51 -11.93 -18.16
CA PHE A 612 -37.35 -11.37 -18.85
C PHE A 612 -37.59 -9.97 -19.45
N THR A 613 -38.58 -9.25 -18.93
CA THR A 613 -38.93 -7.88 -19.31
C THR A 613 -39.01 -7.01 -18.06
N PHE A 614 -39.01 -5.71 -18.23
CA PHE A 614 -39.22 -4.76 -17.15
C PHE A 614 -40.73 -4.61 -16.85
N PRO A 615 -41.15 -4.45 -15.58
CA PRO A 615 -40.35 -4.56 -14.37
C PRO A 615 -40.04 -6.03 -13.97
N PRO A 616 -38.90 -6.30 -13.31
CA PRO A 616 -38.58 -7.63 -12.78
C PRO A 616 -39.57 -8.08 -11.69
N PRO A 617 -39.59 -9.37 -11.29
CA PRO A 617 -40.56 -9.91 -10.31
C PRO A 617 -40.64 -9.14 -8.99
N GLY A 618 -39.50 -8.69 -8.45
CA GLY A 618 -39.44 -7.90 -7.22
C GLY A 618 -40.15 -6.55 -7.35
N LYS A 619 -39.87 -5.81 -8.42
CA LYS A 619 -40.50 -4.52 -8.72
C LYS A 619 -41.97 -4.70 -9.12
N THR A 620 -42.30 -5.71 -9.92
CA THR A 620 -43.69 -6.10 -10.22
C THR A 620 -44.51 -6.31 -8.94
N SER A 621 -43.97 -7.07 -7.98
CA SER A 621 -44.63 -7.32 -6.70
C SER A 621 -44.80 -6.04 -5.87
N GLY A 622 -43.83 -5.13 -5.93
CA GLY A 622 -43.89 -3.79 -5.33
C GLY A 622 -44.99 -2.92 -5.94
N GLU A 623 -45.05 -2.82 -7.26
CA GLU A 623 -46.08 -2.04 -7.97
C GLU A 623 -47.48 -2.59 -7.71
N VAL A 624 -47.64 -3.92 -7.69
CA VAL A 624 -48.92 -4.56 -7.31
C VAL A 624 -49.29 -4.21 -5.87
N HIS A 625 -48.32 -4.25 -4.95
CA HIS A 625 -48.53 -3.87 -3.56
C HIS A 625 -48.99 -2.41 -3.43
N ASP A 626 -48.36 -1.47 -4.13
CA ASP A 626 -48.70 -0.05 -4.08
C ASP A 626 -50.14 0.22 -4.53
N VAL A 627 -50.58 -0.42 -5.63
CA VAL A 627 -51.96 -0.32 -6.11
C VAL A 627 -52.95 -0.86 -5.08
N LEU A 628 -52.66 -2.00 -4.47
CA LEU A 628 -53.57 -2.67 -3.53
C LEU A 628 -53.64 -1.94 -2.18
N THR A 629 -52.52 -1.36 -1.74
CA THR A 629 -52.46 -0.48 -0.58
C THR A 629 -53.29 0.78 -0.79
N LYS A 630 -53.19 1.43 -1.96
CA LYS A 630 -54.03 2.60 -2.31
C LYS A 630 -55.52 2.26 -2.37
N ARG A 631 -55.88 1.05 -2.81
CA ARG A 631 -57.29 0.56 -2.82
C ARG A 631 -57.82 0.26 -1.41
N ASN A 632 -56.96 0.09 -0.41
CA ASN A 632 -57.31 -0.28 0.95
C ASN A 632 -56.74 0.70 1.98
N PRO A 633 -57.13 1.99 1.95
CA PRO A 633 -56.60 3.00 2.85
C PRO A 633 -56.89 2.64 4.33
N GLY A 634 -55.88 2.83 5.19
CA GLY A 634 -55.99 2.62 6.63
C GLY A 634 -56.15 1.15 7.06
N LYS A 635 -55.89 0.19 6.17
CA LYS A 635 -55.90 -1.24 6.50
C LYS A 635 -54.50 -1.84 6.39
N PRO A 636 -54.15 -2.82 7.23
CA PRO A 636 -52.93 -3.61 7.05
C PRO A 636 -53.01 -4.43 5.76
N VAL A 637 -51.98 -4.32 4.92
CA VAL A 637 -51.90 -4.98 3.61
C VAL A 637 -50.56 -5.72 3.49
N VAL A 638 -50.62 -6.96 3.02
CA VAL A 638 -49.45 -7.76 2.65
C VAL A 638 -49.61 -8.24 1.22
N THR A 639 -48.54 -8.22 0.44
CA THR A 639 -48.49 -8.79 -0.91
C THR A 639 -47.35 -9.80 -0.99
N LEU A 640 -47.67 -11.02 -1.41
CA LEU A 640 -46.73 -12.10 -1.70
C LEU A 640 -46.69 -12.33 -3.20
N GLY A 641 -45.58 -11.97 -3.84
CA GLY A 641 -45.30 -12.35 -5.22
C GLY A 641 -44.35 -13.54 -5.24
N TYR A 642 -44.79 -14.70 -5.72
CA TYR A 642 -43.99 -15.93 -5.68
C TYR A 642 -43.68 -16.51 -7.06
N GLY A 643 -42.51 -17.12 -7.18
CA GLY A 643 -42.08 -17.89 -8.36
C GLY A 643 -41.95 -19.39 -8.05
N PRO A 644 -41.15 -20.14 -8.81
CA PRO A 644 -40.91 -21.56 -8.55
C PRO A 644 -40.24 -21.80 -7.20
N ASP A 645 -39.19 -21.04 -6.91
CA ASP A 645 -38.22 -21.27 -5.83
C ASP A 645 -37.98 -20.01 -4.96
N PHE A 646 -38.84 -18.99 -5.10
CA PHE A 646 -38.75 -17.76 -4.31
C PHE A 646 -40.11 -17.15 -4.01
N ALA A 647 -40.15 -16.27 -3.00
CA ALA A 647 -41.26 -15.35 -2.77
C ALA A 647 -40.76 -13.98 -2.29
N VAL A 648 -41.34 -12.92 -2.83
CA VAL A 648 -41.13 -11.52 -2.47
C VAL A 648 -42.29 -11.08 -1.58
N ILE A 649 -41.95 -10.45 -0.46
CA ILE A 649 -42.87 -10.04 0.60
C ILE A 649 -42.84 -8.52 0.68
N ARG A 650 -44.01 -7.89 0.56
CA ARG A 650 -44.21 -6.44 0.81
C ARG A 650 -45.34 -6.28 1.82
N SER A 651 -45.13 -5.49 2.86
CA SER A 651 -46.13 -5.27 3.91
C SER A 651 -46.23 -3.80 4.30
N LYS A 652 -47.45 -3.39 4.71
CA LYS A 652 -47.73 -2.07 5.28
C LYS A 652 -48.74 -2.20 6.41
N GLY A 653 -48.46 -1.54 7.55
CA GLY A 653 -49.32 -1.57 8.74
C GLY A 653 -49.20 -2.85 9.56
N LEU A 654 -48.07 -3.57 9.46
CA LEU A 654 -47.78 -4.74 10.27
C LEU A 654 -46.38 -4.61 10.88
N LEU A 655 -46.25 -5.03 12.13
CA LEU A 655 -44.96 -5.15 12.83
C LEU A 655 -44.24 -6.43 12.43
N MET A 656 -43.89 -6.52 11.14
CA MET A 656 -43.24 -7.68 10.56
C MET A 656 -41.76 -7.76 10.98
N ASN A 657 -41.26 -8.99 11.12
CA ASN A 657 -39.83 -9.26 11.29
C ASN A 657 -39.45 -10.40 10.34
N ILE A 658 -39.20 -10.06 9.08
CA ILE A 658 -38.90 -11.03 8.03
C ILE A 658 -37.67 -11.89 8.36
N PRO A 659 -36.54 -11.35 8.87
CA PRO A 659 -35.40 -12.17 9.29
C PRO A 659 -35.76 -13.23 10.35
N ARG A 660 -36.64 -12.88 11.31
CA ARG A 660 -37.15 -13.87 12.28
C ARG A 660 -38.01 -14.92 11.61
N ILE A 661 -38.94 -14.51 10.74
CA ILE A 661 -39.82 -15.42 9.99
C ILE A 661 -38.99 -16.39 9.13
N VAL A 662 -37.94 -15.94 8.45
CA VAL A 662 -37.06 -16.79 7.64
C VAL A 662 -36.38 -17.85 8.51
N ARG A 663 -35.82 -17.45 9.66
CA ARG A 663 -35.20 -18.40 10.61
C ARG A 663 -36.19 -19.45 11.11
N GLU A 664 -37.37 -19.01 11.54
CA GLU A 664 -38.42 -19.93 12.00
C GLU A 664 -38.87 -20.88 10.86
N LEU A 665 -39.04 -20.38 9.63
CA LEU A 665 -39.39 -21.22 8.47
C LEU A 665 -38.29 -22.26 8.16
N ARG A 666 -37.02 -21.88 8.29
CA ARG A 666 -35.87 -22.79 8.10
C ARG A 666 -35.84 -23.91 9.13
N GLU A 667 -36.21 -23.63 10.38
CA GLU A 667 -36.27 -24.61 11.46
C GLU A 667 -37.50 -25.52 11.37
N GLU A 668 -38.65 -24.95 11.03
CA GLU A 668 -39.95 -25.64 11.02
C GLU A 668 -40.18 -26.46 9.75
N VAL A 669 -39.79 -25.96 8.58
CA VAL A 669 -40.02 -26.61 7.27
C VAL A 669 -38.76 -27.34 6.82
N LYS A 670 -38.49 -28.49 7.45
CA LYS A 670 -37.30 -29.30 7.16
C LYS A 670 -37.29 -29.79 5.71
N GLY A 671 -36.15 -29.66 5.05
CA GLY A 671 -35.97 -30.07 3.64
C GLY A 671 -36.36 -28.99 2.61
N ALA A 672 -36.95 -27.87 3.03
CA ALA A 672 -37.27 -26.77 2.13
C ALA A 672 -36.09 -25.87 1.76
N GLY A 673 -34.97 -25.96 2.48
CA GLY A 673 -33.78 -25.15 2.20
C GLY A 673 -34.06 -23.64 2.27
N VAL A 674 -34.92 -23.22 3.20
CA VAL A 674 -35.34 -21.82 3.30
C VAL A 674 -34.13 -20.93 3.62
N SER A 675 -33.93 -19.91 2.78
CA SER A 675 -32.92 -18.87 2.97
C SER A 675 -33.47 -17.52 2.49
N GLY A 676 -32.72 -16.45 2.69
CA GLY A 676 -33.08 -15.09 2.30
C GLY A 676 -33.20 -14.17 3.51
N GLY A 677 -33.80 -13.00 3.29
CA GLY A 677 -33.78 -11.93 4.27
C GLY A 677 -34.50 -10.68 3.76
N GLY A 678 -34.07 -9.54 4.27
CA GLY A 678 -34.63 -8.23 3.98
C GLY A 678 -34.92 -7.43 5.24
N HIS A 679 -35.65 -6.35 5.06
CA HIS A 679 -36.09 -5.43 6.09
C HIS A 679 -37.25 -5.99 6.92
N LEU A 680 -37.65 -5.25 7.96
CA LEU A 680 -38.79 -5.61 8.80
C LEU A 680 -40.07 -5.80 7.97
N VAL A 681 -40.31 -4.92 6.98
CA VAL A 681 -41.56 -4.85 6.21
C VAL A 681 -41.46 -5.31 4.75
N VAL A 682 -40.24 -5.54 4.26
CA VAL A 682 -39.93 -5.89 2.86
C VAL A 682 -38.86 -6.97 2.86
N GLY A 683 -39.04 -8.04 2.09
CA GLY A 683 -37.98 -9.03 1.96
C GLY A 683 -38.25 -10.08 0.90
N SER A 684 -37.35 -11.04 0.80
CA SER A 684 -37.50 -12.19 -0.08
C SER A 684 -37.01 -13.46 0.58
N ILE A 685 -37.69 -14.56 0.27
CA ILE A 685 -37.32 -15.90 0.71
C ILE A 685 -37.05 -16.76 -0.52
N LYS A 686 -36.05 -17.63 -0.43
CA LYS A 686 -35.79 -18.71 -1.38
C LYS A 686 -36.09 -20.05 -0.73
N PHE A 687 -36.50 -21.02 -1.52
CA PHE A 687 -36.83 -22.37 -1.07
C PHE A 687 -36.77 -23.34 -2.24
N VAL A 688 -36.65 -24.63 -1.95
CA VAL A 688 -36.73 -25.68 -2.97
C VAL A 688 -38.13 -25.69 -3.59
N GLU A 689 -38.22 -25.68 -4.93
CA GLU A 689 -39.48 -25.58 -5.67
C GLU A 689 -40.53 -26.62 -5.23
N GLY A 690 -40.10 -27.86 -4.97
CA GLY A 690 -40.98 -28.94 -4.51
C GLY A 690 -41.64 -28.69 -3.15
N MET A 691 -41.09 -27.78 -2.34
CA MET A 691 -41.59 -27.42 -1.01
C MET A 691 -42.36 -26.10 -1.00
N ARG A 692 -42.56 -25.46 -2.16
CA ARG A 692 -43.20 -24.15 -2.31
C ARG A 692 -44.52 -24.04 -1.56
N THR A 693 -45.42 -25.00 -1.75
CA THR A 693 -46.76 -24.95 -1.11
C THR A 693 -46.66 -24.95 0.41
N GLU A 694 -45.79 -25.80 0.97
CA GLU A 694 -45.62 -25.90 2.42
C GLU A 694 -45.01 -24.62 3.01
N VAL A 695 -43.97 -24.08 2.35
CA VAL A 695 -43.33 -22.83 2.78
C VAL A 695 -44.29 -21.64 2.71
N LEU A 696 -45.02 -21.47 1.60
CA LEU A 696 -45.97 -20.36 1.44
C LEU A 696 -47.16 -20.47 2.40
N SER A 697 -47.68 -21.67 2.64
CA SER A 697 -48.71 -21.89 3.65
C SER A 697 -48.21 -21.52 5.05
N LYS A 698 -46.99 -21.94 5.40
CA LYS A 698 -46.42 -21.63 6.72
C LYS A 698 -46.11 -20.14 6.88
N LEU A 699 -45.64 -19.50 5.82
CA LEU A 699 -45.45 -18.06 5.78
C LEU A 699 -46.77 -17.31 6.01
N ALA A 700 -47.86 -17.74 5.37
CA ALA A 700 -49.18 -17.15 5.57
C ALA A 700 -49.67 -17.28 7.02
N GLU A 701 -49.45 -18.43 7.67
CA GLU A 701 -49.76 -18.64 9.10
C GLU A 701 -49.00 -17.66 9.99
N LYS A 702 -47.68 -17.51 9.73
CA LYS A 702 -46.83 -16.58 10.50
C LYS A 702 -47.32 -15.14 10.33
N ILE A 703 -47.62 -14.70 9.11
CA ILE A 703 -48.17 -13.36 8.84
C ILE A 703 -49.53 -13.15 9.54
N ALA A 704 -50.38 -14.19 9.61
CA ALA A 704 -51.67 -14.12 10.29
C ALA A 704 -51.54 -14.00 11.82
N SER A 705 -50.38 -14.37 12.38
CA SER A 705 -50.04 -14.23 13.80
C SER A 705 -49.27 -12.96 14.16
N THR A 706 -48.85 -12.16 13.17
CA THR A 706 -48.14 -10.90 13.39
C THR A 706 -49.07 -9.81 13.90
N GLU A 707 -48.56 -8.96 14.79
CA GLU A 707 -49.25 -7.78 15.30
C GLU A 707 -49.44 -6.69 14.22
N VAL A 708 -50.57 -5.99 14.30
CA VAL A 708 -50.95 -4.90 13.40
C VAL A 708 -50.54 -3.57 14.02
N GLU A 709 -49.98 -2.69 13.22
CA GLU A 709 -49.64 -1.32 13.61
C GLU A 709 -50.91 -0.46 13.52
N TYR A 710 -51.37 0.08 14.66
CA TYR A 710 -52.64 0.79 14.80
C TYR A 710 -52.51 2.30 14.69
#